data_AF-A0A225B4V4-F1
#
_entry.id   AF-A0A225B4V4-F1
#
_cell.length_a   1.000
_cell.length_b   1.000
_cell.length_c   1.000
_cell.angle_alpha   90.00
_cell.angle_beta   90.00
_cell.angle_gamma   90.00
#
_symmetry.space_group_name_H-M   'P 1'
#
loop_
_entity.id
_entity.type
_entity.pdbx_description
1 polymer ?
#
loop_
_entity_poly.entity_id
_entity_poly.type
_entity_poly.pdbx_seq_one_letter_code
_entity_poly.pdbx_strand_id
1 'polypeptide(L)'
;MTSFVDIEHRALQSPSPVATIMKTPKTADGANKLAPLWSLHLLPVPLVPRLRIETWRAKSQQHHADNELGVINHSNRVPKWLGAMATERSLATLLRSLQIASEPEDAYALLPTSTSFLAMLTNPLNVTLLSSQLLSAQAIWDHRVDLQTCRRILSVFNTAAVGILQNEASDEPRAPYTRRGLDREAWVKAVINGADEKSPRWRHMLLLGGVLLGFEAQNRQGLSQTLRSKVESALVRATQLALEENAGLNSIDGFAITMVLNYTFELLSDWHRSQINYDRLLPLMLHATFLSSEGLGSAYFVGAIDREIVEGRALKKFGWSATSVTYQNVKDILSRPLIASLGPLSRLIAHAMENVTDPNIVSDGMSSINDFVRTLLVQWRQNKLSEVDASEETEFLDPESLKSTISDLWRLLRSIMFSVVIILRAVLGRVLNDRVLAADGVAPFIAVQSLHILRNLYFITSRTGQSSSSQYSFVNLVAIDILAQYPDLAESFLRTIRPIEMGHIPQHPLERCLDLFFLNTSEHLALALSPLANEELIIAAATPYLAAGGNNRLLEIFEAAHSVVLAVFSAPQNADITAKYLPFYVDNLFTVYPHNLSVRQFRLAFKSVVRVASPPSPLASAQPLLAATLIELAHERALTASSILLPPSTEENALETPPSLSEKSGVILAIIDSLPHLLVEDLDEFLPLTARLINTMNHSENNNTDSQQQQQQQQPDPILRSTCIDRFWEVLSNGEMDVERANFCVAWWSTRGGRELLLFGDHYDDDSQLDSAAAVPEEPVMSGAVVVDVARESKL
;
A
#
# COMPACT_ATOMS: atom_id res chain seq x y z
N MET A 1 -57.61 -23.50 36.74
CA MET A 1 -56.27 -23.93 36.32
C MET A 1 -55.99 -23.37 34.94
N THR A 2 -56.24 -22.09 34.62
CA THR A 2 -55.88 -20.76 35.20
C THR A 2 -54.48 -20.31 34.80
N SER A 3 -54.23 -19.39 33.84
CA SER A 3 -54.81 -18.07 33.49
C SER A 3 -54.14 -16.87 34.18
N PHE A 4 -54.16 -15.75 33.45
CA PHE A 4 -53.94 -14.34 33.79
C PHE A 4 -52.54 -13.77 33.45
N VAL A 5 -52.40 -12.92 32.40
CA VAL A 5 -52.92 -11.53 32.14
C VAL A 5 -51.93 -10.51 32.70
N ASP A 6 -51.26 -9.73 31.84
CA ASP A 6 -51.68 -8.41 31.33
C ASP A 6 -51.80 -7.36 32.45
N ILE A 7 -51.22 -6.16 32.25
CA ILE A 7 -51.81 -4.82 32.52
C ILE A 7 -50.76 -3.70 32.55
N GLU A 8 -50.93 -2.80 31.56
CA GLU A 8 -50.86 -1.32 31.51
C GLU A 8 -49.56 -0.56 31.84
N HIS A 9 -49.07 0.38 30.99
CA HIS A 9 -49.59 1.61 30.37
C HIS A 9 -49.70 2.86 31.27
N ARG A 10 -49.17 3.97 30.73
CA ARG A 10 -49.31 5.42 31.06
C ARG A 10 -48.35 5.99 32.13
N ALA A 11 -47.90 7.25 32.06
CA ALA A 11 -47.82 8.29 31.04
C ALA A 11 -47.12 9.51 31.67
N LEU A 12 -46.49 10.35 30.84
CA LEU A 12 -46.54 11.83 30.88
C LEU A 12 -46.24 12.57 32.20
N GLN A 13 -45.11 13.28 32.28
CA GLN A 13 -45.07 14.77 32.19
C GLN A 13 -43.71 15.34 32.64
N SER A 14 -43.21 16.24 31.80
CA SER A 14 -42.20 17.28 32.10
C SER A 14 -42.55 18.12 33.33
N PRO A 15 -41.58 18.85 33.92
CA PRO A 15 -41.44 20.26 33.52
C PRO A 15 -39.99 20.76 33.43
N SER A 16 -39.74 21.66 32.47
CA SER A 16 -38.76 22.75 32.62
C SER A 16 -39.54 24.04 32.93
N PRO A 17 -38.95 25.25 33.02
CA PRO A 17 -37.59 25.67 33.37
C PRO A 17 -37.59 26.81 34.42
N VAL A 18 -36.47 27.07 35.13
CA VAL A 18 -36.21 28.42 35.69
C VAL A 18 -34.74 28.77 35.60
N ALA A 19 -34.49 29.93 35.00
CA ALA A 19 -33.21 30.59 34.78
C ALA A 19 -32.60 31.17 36.06
N THR A 20 -31.27 31.30 36.11
CA THR A 20 -30.60 32.35 36.89
C THR A 20 -29.40 32.88 36.11
N ILE A 21 -29.28 34.21 36.16
CA ILE A 21 -28.49 35.11 35.31
C ILE A 21 -27.21 35.55 36.04
N MET A 22 -26.15 35.78 35.24
CA MET A 22 -24.94 36.61 35.44
C MET A 22 -23.93 36.24 36.54
N LYS A 23 -22.67 36.04 36.10
CA LYS A 23 -21.64 37.11 36.08
C LYS A 23 -20.39 36.65 35.33
N THR A 24 -19.87 37.53 34.48
CA THR A 24 -18.51 37.47 33.89
C THR A 24 -17.44 37.69 34.97
N PRO A 25 -16.22 37.19 34.75
CA PRO A 25 -15.12 38.14 34.66
C PRO A 25 -14.15 37.86 33.49
N LYS A 26 -13.41 38.93 33.19
CA LYS A 26 -12.44 39.11 32.11
C LYS A 26 -11.11 38.40 32.38
N THR A 27 -10.51 37.93 31.28
CA THR A 27 -9.07 37.92 30.90
C THR A 27 -8.01 37.61 31.97
N ALA A 28 -7.28 36.50 31.75
CA ALA A 28 -5.83 36.46 31.90
C ALA A 28 -5.26 35.34 31.00
N ASP A 29 -4.14 35.66 30.37
CA ASP A 29 -3.38 34.89 29.38
C ASP A 29 -2.89 33.51 29.86
N GLY A 30 -2.61 32.64 28.89
CA GLY A 30 -1.73 31.48 29.05
C GLY A 30 -2.39 30.13 28.83
N ALA A 31 -2.64 29.76 27.57
CA ALA A 31 -3.03 28.40 27.21
C ALA A 31 -2.01 27.79 26.24
N ASN A 32 -1.16 26.94 26.81
CA ASN A 32 -0.27 26.01 26.15
C ASN A 32 -1.03 25.17 25.11
N LYS A 33 -0.63 25.31 23.83
CA LYS A 33 -0.90 24.32 22.79
C LYS A 33 0.27 23.34 22.80
N LEU A 34 0.07 22.16 23.38
CA LEU A 34 0.93 20.99 23.16
C LEU A 34 0.12 19.97 22.35
N ALA A 35 0.37 19.96 21.04
CA ALA A 35 0.00 18.87 20.14
C ALA A 35 1.26 17.99 19.96
N PRO A 36 1.18 16.66 20.01
CA PRO A 36 2.34 15.82 19.79
C PRO A 36 2.60 15.67 18.28
N LEU A 37 3.67 16.35 17.82
CA LEU A 37 4.33 16.14 16.54
C LEU A 37 5.21 14.89 16.62
N TRP A 38 4.75 13.76 16.07
CA TRP A 38 5.62 12.61 15.77
C TRP A 38 5.20 12.00 14.43
N SER A 39 5.70 12.60 13.35
CA SER A 39 5.87 12.00 12.01
C SER A 39 6.44 13.08 11.08
N LEU A 40 7.77 13.21 11.04
CA LEU A 40 8.45 14.07 10.06
C LEU A 40 9.66 13.33 9.48
N HIS A 41 9.39 12.51 8.48
CA HIS A 41 10.22 12.42 7.29
C HIS A 41 9.51 13.19 6.17
N LEU A 42 9.78 14.50 6.09
CA LEU A 42 9.48 15.31 4.92
C LEU A 42 10.70 16.18 4.62
N LEU A 43 11.38 15.89 3.52
CA LEU A 43 12.16 16.86 2.77
C LEU A 43 11.32 17.32 1.55
N PRO A 44 11.61 18.52 1.00
CA PRO A 44 10.60 19.38 0.39
C PRO A 44 10.23 18.98 -1.04
N VAL A 45 8.95 19.20 -1.38
CA VAL A 45 8.41 19.17 -2.74
C VAL A 45 8.87 20.43 -3.49
N PRO A 46 9.57 20.32 -4.63
CA PRO A 46 9.66 21.42 -5.57
C PRO A 46 8.49 21.36 -6.56
N LEU A 47 7.99 22.56 -6.87
CA LEU A 47 6.99 22.83 -7.89
C LEU A 47 7.35 22.22 -9.26
N VAL A 48 6.30 21.71 -9.90
CA VAL A 48 6.12 21.35 -11.32
C VAL A 48 7.09 22.04 -12.29
N PRO A 49 7.69 21.24 -13.19
CA PRO A 49 7.68 21.60 -14.61
C PRO A 49 7.11 20.48 -15.48
N ARG A 50 6.18 20.87 -16.35
CA ARG A 50 5.71 20.12 -17.53
C ARG A 50 6.90 19.63 -18.37
N LEU A 51 7.01 18.33 -18.67
CA LEU A 51 7.70 17.79 -19.85
C LEU A 51 7.09 16.42 -20.20
N ARG A 52 6.42 16.34 -21.35
CA ARG A 52 6.83 15.58 -22.56
C ARG A 52 6.87 14.06 -22.38
N ILE A 53 5.81 13.43 -22.88
CA ILE A 53 5.68 11.99 -23.11
C ILE A 53 6.61 11.62 -24.28
N GLU A 54 7.72 10.95 -23.99
CA GLU A 54 8.53 10.25 -24.99
C GLU A 54 7.98 8.83 -25.20
N THR A 55 7.50 8.60 -26.42
CA THR A 55 6.94 7.34 -26.90
C THR A 55 8.04 6.31 -27.14
N TRP A 56 7.98 5.18 -26.44
CA TRP A 56 8.71 3.96 -26.81
C TRP A 56 8.07 3.35 -28.07
N ARG A 57 8.85 3.36 -29.16
CA ARG A 57 8.46 2.93 -30.51
C ARG A 57 9.14 1.59 -30.80
N ALA A 58 8.40 0.48 -30.71
CA ALA A 58 8.88 -0.81 -31.19
C ALA A 58 8.74 -0.88 -32.72
N LYS A 59 9.87 -0.90 -33.43
CA LYS A 59 9.97 -1.18 -34.87
C LYS A 59 10.07 -2.69 -35.07
N SER A 60 9.08 -3.31 -35.68
CA SER A 60 9.27 -4.58 -36.41
C SER A 60 9.59 -4.26 -37.86
N GLN A 61 10.82 -4.58 -38.27
CA GLN A 61 11.24 -4.67 -39.67
C GLN A 61 11.09 -6.12 -40.12
N GLN A 62 10.38 -6.34 -41.23
CA GLN A 62 10.53 -7.54 -42.03
C GLN A 62 10.50 -7.17 -43.51
N HIS A 63 11.58 -7.56 -44.21
CA HIS A 63 11.84 -7.38 -45.63
C HIS A 63 10.95 -8.27 -46.51
N HIS A 64 10.51 -7.75 -47.66
CA HIS A 64 10.60 -8.32 -49.02
C HIS A 64 9.75 -7.44 -49.96
N ALA A 65 10.37 -6.66 -50.85
CA ALA A 65 10.91 -7.01 -52.16
C ALA A 65 9.86 -6.85 -53.28
N ASP A 66 10.19 -5.95 -54.19
CA ASP A 66 9.49 -5.61 -55.41
C ASP A 66 9.23 -6.82 -56.32
N ASN A 67 8.08 -6.81 -57.00
CA ASN A 67 8.01 -7.25 -58.38
C ASN A 67 6.82 -6.60 -59.08
N GLU A 68 7.13 -5.67 -59.98
CA GLU A 68 6.25 -5.24 -61.05
C GLU A 68 5.97 -6.43 -61.98
N LEU A 69 4.71 -6.62 -62.37
CA LEU A 69 4.35 -7.16 -63.68
C LEU A 69 2.94 -6.68 -64.01
N GLY A 70 2.86 -5.78 -64.99
CA GLY A 70 1.62 -5.27 -65.53
C GLY A 70 0.84 -6.36 -66.27
N VAL A 71 -0.47 -6.41 -66.01
CA VAL A 71 -1.43 -7.04 -66.90
C VAL A 71 -2.59 -6.07 -67.10
N ILE A 72 -2.66 -5.53 -68.32
CA ILE A 72 -3.81 -4.84 -68.87
C ILE A 72 -4.97 -5.84 -68.86
N ASN A 73 -6.10 -5.50 -68.23
CA ASN A 73 -7.33 -6.20 -68.55
C ASN A 73 -8.56 -5.30 -68.54
N HIS A 74 -9.36 -5.53 -69.57
CA HIS A 74 -10.48 -4.72 -70.03
C HIS A 74 -11.61 -4.55 -69.00
N SER A 75 -12.14 -3.33 -68.99
CA SER A 75 -13.55 -2.98 -68.81
C SER A 75 -14.52 -4.15 -68.58
N ASN A 76 -15.00 -4.29 -67.34
CA ASN A 76 -16.34 -4.81 -67.06
C ASN A 76 -16.99 -3.94 -65.97
N ARG A 77 -17.74 -2.93 -66.40
CA ARG A 77 -18.68 -2.19 -65.55
C ARG A 77 -19.85 -3.12 -65.21
N VAL A 78 -19.79 -3.79 -64.07
CA VAL A 78 -20.96 -4.40 -63.44
C VAL A 78 -21.84 -3.29 -62.86
N PRO A 79 -23.15 -3.22 -63.16
CA PRO A 79 -24.04 -2.19 -62.61
C PRO A 79 -24.17 -2.26 -61.08
N LYS A 80 -24.09 -1.11 -60.38
CA LYS A 80 -24.18 -0.94 -58.91
C LYS A 80 -25.37 -1.66 -58.23
N TRP A 81 -26.46 -1.95 -58.95
CA TRP A 81 -27.65 -2.65 -58.44
C TRP A 81 -27.40 -4.13 -58.14
N LEU A 82 -26.43 -4.77 -58.82
CA LEU A 82 -26.07 -6.17 -58.57
C LEU A 82 -25.31 -6.36 -57.26
N GLY A 83 -24.50 -5.38 -56.84
CA GLY A 83 -23.79 -5.41 -55.56
C GLY A 83 -24.74 -5.25 -54.36
N ALA A 84 -25.71 -4.34 -54.44
CA ALA A 84 -26.73 -4.14 -53.41
C ALA A 84 -27.70 -5.34 -53.30
N MET A 85 -28.11 -5.94 -54.42
CA MET A 85 -28.93 -7.16 -54.38
C MET A 85 -28.16 -8.39 -53.88
N ALA A 86 -26.86 -8.48 -54.11
CA ALA A 86 -26.02 -9.55 -53.57
C ALA A 86 -25.86 -9.45 -52.04
N THR A 87 -25.69 -8.24 -51.50
CA THR A 87 -25.61 -7.99 -50.05
C THR A 87 -26.95 -8.18 -49.34
N GLU A 88 -28.08 -7.91 -50.00
CA GLU A 88 -29.42 -8.19 -49.46
C GLU A 88 -29.75 -9.68 -49.41
N ARG A 89 -29.36 -10.45 -50.45
CA ARG A 89 -29.55 -11.91 -50.45
C ARG A 89 -28.66 -12.61 -49.41
N SER A 90 -27.45 -12.12 -49.20
CA SER A 90 -26.56 -12.64 -48.16
C SER A 90 -27.01 -12.25 -46.76
N LEU A 91 -27.59 -11.05 -46.56
CA LEU A 91 -28.27 -10.68 -45.31
C LEU A 91 -29.45 -11.59 -45.01
N ALA A 92 -30.33 -11.86 -45.99
CA ALA A 92 -31.45 -12.78 -45.78
C ALA A 92 -30.99 -14.20 -45.41
N THR A 93 -29.85 -14.63 -45.96
CA THR A 93 -29.22 -15.90 -45.63
C THR A 93 -28.67 -15.90 -44.20
N LEU A 94 -27.98 -14.82 -43.80
CA LEU A 94 -27.45 -14.64 -42.45
C LEU A 94 -28.56 -14.61 -41.39
N LEU A 95 -29.63 -13.87 -41.64
CA LEU A 95 -30.76 -13.80 -40.71
C LEU A 95 -31.43 -15.16 -40.56
N ARG A 96 -31.58 -15.90 -41.66
CA ARG A 96 -32.10 -17.26 -41.62
C ARG A 96 -31.15 -18.21 -40.88
N SER A 97 -29.84 -18.09 -41.06
CA SER A 97 -28.88 -18.93 -40.34
C SER A 97 -28.84 -18.61 -38.85
N LEU A 98 -28.97 -17.34 -38.43
CA LEU A 98 -29.08 -16.97 -37.02
C LEU A 98 -30.38 -17.47 -36.37
N GLN A 99 -31.44 -17.69 -37.16
CA GLN A 99 -32.71 -18.23 -36.68
C GLN A 99 -32.75 -19.77 -36.65
N ILE A 100 -32.00 -20.43 -37.54
CA ILE A 100 -31.99 -21.90 -37.69
C ILE A 100 -30.85 -22.55 -36.89
N ALA A 101 -29.80 -21.79 -36.54
CA ALA A 101 -28.67 -22.32 -35.78
C ALA A 101 -29.13 -22.96 -34.47
N SER A 102 -28.97 -24.28 -34.39
CA SER A 102 -29.34 -25.09 -33.23
C SER A 102 -28.19 -25.24 -32.22
N GLU A 103 -26.94 -25.04 -32.65
CA GLU A 103 -25.75 -25.03 -31.79
C GLU A 103 -25.23 -23.60 -31.59
N PRO A 104 -24.77 -23.23 -30.38
CA PRO A 104 -24.30 -21.87 -30.09
C PRO A 104 -23.01 -21.52 -30.85
N GLU A 105 -22.13 -22.49 -31.10
CA GLU A 105 -20.88 -22.26 -31.85
C GLU A 105 -21.14 -21.85 -33.30
N ASP A 106 -22.18 -22.42 -33.93
CA ASP A 106 -22.59 -22.03 -35.28
C ASP A 106 -23.11 -20.60 -35.31
N ALA A 107 -23.86 -20.18 -34.27
CA ALA A 107 -24.31 -18.80 -34.13
C ALA A 107 -23.14 -17.84 -33.88
N TYR A 108 -22.14 -18.24 -33.10
CA TYR A 108 -20.94 -17.42 -32.83
C TYR A 108 -20.04 -17.28 -34.05
N ALA A 109 -19.93 -18.31 -34.88
CA ALA A 109 -19.20 -18.26 -36.15
C ALA A 109 -19.78 -17.22 -37.14
N LEU A 110 -21.04 -16.83 -36.97
CA LEU A 110 -21.72 -15.81 -37.78
C LEU A 110 -21.48 -14.37 -37.29
N LEU A 111 -20.91 -14.15 -36.10
CA LEU A 111 -20.67 -12.81 -35.56
C LEU A 111 -19.68 -11.98 -36.40
N PRO A 112 -18.54 -12.51 -36.90
CA PRO A 112 -17.65 -11.76 -37.78
C PRO A 112 -18.34 -11.30 -39.06
N THR A 113 -19.16 -12.17 -39.65
CA THR A 113 -19.99 -11.86 -40.82
C THR A 113 -21.00 -10.76 -40.51
N SER A 114 -21.66 -10.84 -39.36
CA SER A 114 -22.59 -9.82 -38.88
C SER A 114 -21.92 -8.46 -38.69
N THR A 115 -20.71 -8.42 -38.12
CA THR A 115 -19.88 -7.21 -37.99
C THR A 115 -19.60 -6.57 -39.35
N SER A 116 -19.18 -7.37 -40.33
CA SER A 116 -18.90 -6.91 -41.69
C SER A 116 -20.15 -6.31 -42.35
N PHE A 117 -21.29 -6.97 -42.22
CA PHE A 117 -22.56 -6.43 -42.74
C PHE A 117 -22.97 -5.15 -42.03
N LEU A 118 -22.87 -5.06 -40.71
CA LEU A 118 -23.16 -3.81 -39.99
C LEU A 118 -22.33 -2.65 -40.52
N ALA A 119 -21.06 -2.85 -40.87
CA ALA A 119 -20.20 -1.79 -41.41
C ALA A 119 -20.44 -1.46 -42.90
N MET A 120 -21.04 -2.38 -43.69
CA MET A 120 -21.17 -2.23 -45.16
C MET A 120 -22.60 -1.94 -45.64
N LEU A 121 -23.63 -2.24 -44.85
CA LEU A 121 -25.02 -2.08 -45.25
C LEU A 121 -25.36 -0.60 -45.50
N THR A 122 -26.05 -0.34 -46.61
CA THR A 122 -26.43 1.00 -47.06
C THR A 122 -27.89 1.38 -46.75
N ASN A 123 -28.72 0.41 -46.35
CA ASN A 123 -30.13 0.61 -45.99
C ASN A 123 -30.30 0.63 -44.45
N PRO A 124 -30.81 1.73 -43.85
CA PRO A 124 -30.93 1.85 -42.39
C PRO A 124 -31.90 0.82 -41.79
N LEU A 125 -32.91 0.38 -42.54
CA LEU A 125 -33.85 -0.66 -42.07
C LEU A 125 -33.16 -2.01 -41.93
N ASN A 126 -32.23 -2.34 -42.83
CA ASN A 126 -31.46 -3.59 -42.77
C ASN A 126 -30.49 -3.59 -41.59
N VAL A 127 -29.88 -2.43 -41.28
CA VAL A 127 -29.02 -2.25 -40.09
C VAL A 127 -29.85 -2.39 -38.80
N THR A 128 -31.04 -1.78 -38.77
CA THR A 128 -31.99 -1.88 -37.64
C THR A 128 -32.40 -3.34 -37.42
N LEU A 129 -32.78 -4.05 -38.49
CA LEU A 129 -33.18 -5.45 -38.44
C LEU A 129 -32.05 -6.35 -37.93
N LEU A 130 -30.83 -6.20 -38.47
CA LEU A 130 -29.69 -6.99 -38.04
C LEU A 130 -29.34 -6.73 -36.57
N SER A 131 -29.39 -5.47 -36.14
CA SER A 131 -29.14 -5.08 -34.75
C SER A 131 -30.17 -5.68 -33.79
N SER A 132 -31.47 -5.63 -34.14
CA SER A 132 -32.55 -6.28 -33.38
C SER A 132 -32.36 -7.79 -33.30
N GLN A 133 -32.04 -8.43 -34.42
CA GLN A 133 -31.84 -9.89 -34.45
C GLN A 133 -30.63 -10.32 -33.61
N LEU A 134 -29.52 -9.57 -33.58
CA LEU A 134 -28.39 -9.88 -32.70
C LEU A 134 -28.76 -9.81 -31.21
N LEU A 135 -29.71 -8.96 -30.82
CA LEU A 135 -30.15 -8.83 -29.44
C LEU A 135 -31.29 -9.80 -29.04
N SER A 136 -32.04 -10.31 -30.03
CA SER A 136 -33.22 -11.16 -29.80
C SER A 136 -33.08 -12.61 -30.28
N ALA A 137 -32.04 -12.97 -31.03
CA ALA A 137 -31.91 -14.31 -31.62
C ALA A 137 -31.79 -15.40 -30.55
N GLN A 138 -32.72 -16.36 -30.57
CA GLN A 138 -32.74 -17.50 -29.66
C GLN A 138 -31.46 -18.34 -29.71
N ALA A 139 -30.88 -18.53 -30.90
CA ALA A 139 -29.63 -19.27 -31.07
C ALA A 139 -28.48 -18.71 -30.21
N ILE A 140 -28.47 -17.38 -29.97
CA ILE A 140 -27.46 -16.72 -29.13
C ILE A 140 -27.86 -16.75 -27.65
N TRP A 141 -29.14 -16.55 -27.35
CA TRP A 141 -29.58 -16.17 -26.00
C TRP A 141 -30.33 -17.25 -25.20
N ASP A 142 -30.84 -18.31 -25.84
CA ASP A 142 -31.59 -19.38 -25.16
C ASP A 142 -30.67 -20.44 -24.50
N HIS A 143 -29.36 -20.35 -24.74
CA HIS A 143 -28.33 -21.22 -24.15
C HIS A 143 -27.74 -20.60 -22.87
N ARG A 144 -26.86 -21.34 -22.19
CA ARG A 144 -26.11 -20.78 -21.04
C ARG A 144 -25.16 -19.68 -21.53
N VAL A 145 -25.56 -18.43 -21.34
CA VAL A 145 -24.78 -17.25 -21.72
C VAL A 145 -23.80 -16.90 -20.60
N ASP A 146 -22.53 -16.74 -20.98
CA ASP A 146 -21.45 -16.27 -20.11
C ASP A 146 -21.04 -14.83 -20.46
N LEU A 147 -20.15 -14.25 -19.66
CA LEU A 147 -19.67 -12.89 -19.90
C LEU A 147 -18.84 -12.75 -21.18
N GLN A 148 -18.18 -13.83 -21.61
CA GLN A 148 -17.42 -13.82 -22.86
C GLN A 148 -18.34 -13.66 -24.07
N THR A 149 -19.51 -14.30 -24.05
CA THR A 149 -20.55 -14.11 -25.06
C THR A 149 -21.03 -12.66 -25.10
N CYS A 150 -21.30 -12.08 -23.93
CA CYS A 150 -21.65 -10.65 -23.82
C CYS A 150 -20.56 -9.76 -24.41
N ARG A 151 -19.29 -10.05 -24.11
CA ARG A 151 -18.12 -9.32 -24.64
C ARG A 151 -18.00 -9.47 -26.17
N ARG A 152 -18.25 -10.66 -26.73
CA ARG A 152 -18.25 -10.90 -28.18
C ARG A 152 -19.31 -10.05 -28.88
N ILE A 153 -20.52 -9.99 -28.35
CA ILE A 153 -21.62 -9.19 -28.92
C ILE A 153 -21.33 -7.69 -28.82
N LEU A 154 -20.82 -7.22 -27.68
CA LEU A 154 -20.33 -5.84 -27.54
C LEU A 154 -19.24 -5.52 -28.58
N SER A 155 -18.32 -6.48 -28.82
CA SER A 155 -17.25 -6.35 -29.80
C SER A 155 -17.76 -6.24 -31.24
N VAL A 156 -18.88 -6.89 -31.59
CA VAL A 156 -19.52 -6.76 -32.92
C VAL A 156 -19.88 -5.31 -33.21
N PHE A 157 -20.57 -4.65 -32.28
CA PHE A 157 -20.96 -3.24 -32.45
C PHE A 157 -19.76 -2.28 -32.38
N ASN A 158 -18.80 -2.55 -31.49
CA ASN A 158 -17.55 -1.79 -31.39
C ASN A 158 -16.76 -1.84 -32.70
N THR A 159 -16.50 -3.03 -33.22
CA THR A 159 -15.72 -3.24 -34.44
C THR A 159 -16.44 -2.68 -35.66
N ALA A 160 -17.77 -2.82 -35.74
CA ALA A 160 -18.56 -2.22 -36.82
C ALA A 160 -18.47 -0.68 -36.80
N ALA A 161 -18.58 -0.05 -35.62
CA ALA A 161 -18.42 1.40 -35.46
C ALA A 161 -17.01 1.89 -35.87
N VAL A 162 -15.95 1.14 -35.49
CA VAL A 162 -14.58 1.42 -35.96
C VAL A 162 -14.48 1.30 -37.48
N GLY A 163 -15.13 0.29 -38.08
CA GLY A 163 -15.17 0.09 -39.53
C GLY A 163 -15.82 1.26 -40.27
N ILE A 164 -16.88 1.87 -39.72
CA ILE A 164 -17.50 3.07 -40.29
C ILE A 164 -16.51 4.24 -40.31
N LEU A 165 -15.77 4.47 -39.21
CA LEU A 165 -14.76 5.53 -39.16
C LEU A 165 -13.61 5.30 -40.16
N GLN A 166 -13.16 4.06 -40.31
CA GLN A 166 -12.11 3.72 -41.25
C GLN A 166 -12.55 3.90 -42.70
N ASN A 167 -13.79 3.52 -43.04
CA ASN A 167 -14.36 3.71 -44.37
C ASN A 167 -14.45 5.19 -44.74
N GLU A 168 -14.86 6.05 -43.80
CA GLU A 168 -14.92 7.50 -44.02
C GLU A 168 -13.53 8.14 -44.14
N ALA A 169 -12.53 7.65 -43.42
CA ALA A 169 -11.15 8.15 -43.52
C ALA A 169 -10.43 7.70 -44.80
N SER A 170 -10.84 6.57 -45.39
CA SER A 170 -10.26 6.00 -46.61
C SER A 170 -10.82 6.61 -47.90
N ASP A 171 -11.96 7.32 -47.80
CA ASP A 171 -12.54 8.06 -48.92
C ASP A 171 -11.72 9.34 -49.18
N GLU A 172 -10.59 9.21 -49.89
CA GLU A 172 -9.92 10.34 -50.55
C GLU A 172 -10.92 11.10 -51.46
N PRO A 173 -10.77 12.42 -51.67
CA PRO A 173 -11.70 13.26 -52.44
C PRO A 173 -11.65 13.03 -53.97
N ARG A 174 -11.38 11.81 -54.42
CA ARG A 174 -11.37 11.45 -55.85
C ARG A 174 -12.71 10.82 -56.23
N ALA A 175 -13.59 11.69 -56.71
CA ALA A 175 -14.86 11.48 -57.41
C ALA A 175 -16.14 11.66 -56.54
N PRO A 176 -17.00 12.65 -56.87
CA PRO A 176 -18.19 13.03 -56.09
C PRO A 176 -19.39 12.04 -56.13
N TYR A 177 -19.21 10.80 -56.59
CA TYR A 177 -20.31 9.84 -56.82
C TYR A 177 -20.12 8.45 -56.21
N THR A 178 -19.19 8.32 -55.26
CA THR A 178 -18.85 7.05 -54.59
C THR A 178 -18.87 7.16 -53.07
N ARG A 179 -19.94 7.74 -52.50
CA ARG A 179 -20.20 7.55 -51.06
C ARG A 179 -20.49 6.06 -50.82
N ARG A 180 -19.54 5.34 -50.23
CA ARG A 180 -19.71 3.95 -49.81
C ARG A 180 -20.29 3.94 -48.40
N GLY A 181 -21.53 3.52 -48.24
CA GLY A 181 -22.12 3.28 -46.93
C GLY A 181 -23.14 4.32 -46.46
N LEU A 182 -23.71 4.05 -45.30
CA LEU A 182 -24.63 4.93 -44.59
C LEU A 182 -23.85 6.09 -43.95
N ASP A 183 -24.46 7.28 -43.92
CA ASP A 183 -23.90 8.40 -43.17
C ASP A 183 -23.81 8.06 -41.68
N ARG A 184 -22.74 8.47 -41.00
CA ARG A 184 -22.46 8.13 -39.59
C ARG A 184 -23.65 8.34 -38.67
N GLU A 185 -24.31 9.49 -38.75
CA GLU A 185 -25.46 9.79 -37.89
C GLU A 185 -26.65 8.87 -38.19
N ALA A 186 -26.90 8.60 -39.47
CA ALA A 186 -27.96 7.71 -39.89
C ALA A 186 -27.66 6.24 -39.52
N TRP A 187 -26.38 5.82 -39.52
CA TRP A 187 -25.96 4.49 -39.06
C TRP A 187 -26.18 4.33 -37.57
N VAL A 188 -25.73 5.29 -36.75
CA VAL A 188 -25.91 5.25 -35.30
C VAL A 188 -27.40 5.21 -34.94
N LYS A 189 -28.23 6.03 -35.59
CA LYS A 189 -29.69 5.98 -35.39
C LYS A 189 -30.27 4.63 -35.76
N ALA A 190 -29.87 4.04 -36.89
CA ALA A 190 -30.36 2.74 -37.33
C ALA A 190 -29.98 1.61 -36.36
N VAL A 191 -28.74 1.60 -35.86
CA VAL A 191 -28.28 0.60 -34.89
C VAL A 191 -29.04 0.74 -33.57
N ILE A 192 -29.17 1.96 -33.04
CA ILE A 192 -29.90 2.22 -31.78
C ILE A 192 -31.39 1.87 -31.91
N ASN A 193 -32.01 2.13 -33.06
CA ASN A 193 -33.40 1.74 -33.31
C ASN A 193 -33.59 0.21 -33.31
N GLY A 194 -32.52 -0.57 -33.45
CA GLY A 194 -32.57 -2.03 -33.33
C GLY A 194 -32.72 -2.52 -31.89
N ALA A 195 -32.50 -1.66 -30.89
CA ALA A 195 -32.76 -1.94 -29.48
C ALA A 195 -34.27 -1.82 -29.17
N ASP A 196 -35.06 -2.71 -29.77
CA ASP A 196 -36.52 -2.75 -29.68
C ASP A 196 -37.01 -3.51 -28.42
N GLU A 197 -38.33 -3.59 -28.23
CA GLU A 197 -38.92 -4.24 -27.05
C GLU A 197 -38.77 -5.78 -27.04
N LYS A 198 -38.17 -6.38 -28.08
CA LYS A 198 -38.00 -7.84 -28.16
C LYS A 198 -36.81 -8.34 -27.35
N SER A 199 -35.91 -7.45 -26.95
CA SER A 199 -34.78 -7.76 -26.10
C SER A 199 -34.83 -7.02 -24.77
N PRO A 200 -34.36 -7.65 -23.68
CA PRO A 200 -34.27 -7.00 -22.37
C PRO A 200 -33.26 -5.85 -22.36
N ARG A 201 -33.43 -4.89 -21.44
CA ARG A 201 -32.69 -3.61 -21.46
C ARG A 201 -31.20 -3.75 -21.25
N TRP A 202 -30.75 -4.75 -20.48
CA TRP A 202 -29.34 -5.03 -20.28
C TRP A 202 -28.62 -5.42 -21.59
N ARG A 203 -29.31 -6.04 -22.56
CA ARG A 203 -28.72 -6.33 -23.88
C ARG A 203 -28.57 -5.08 -24.72
N HIS A 204 -29.44 -4.08 -24.52
CA HIS A 204 -29.32 -2.79 -25.18
C HIS A 204 -28.04 -2.08 -24.73
N MET A 205 -27.59 -2.30 -23.49
CA MET A 205 -26.31 -1.78 -23.01
C MET A 205 -25.12 -2.35 -23.80
N LEU A 206 -25.14 -3.62 -24.21
CA LEU A 206 -24.07 -4.21 -25.02
C LEU A 206 -23.94 -3.49 -26.38
N LEU A 207 -25.07 -3.18 -27.01
CA LEU A 207 -25.13 -2.42 -28.25
C LEU A 207 -24.66 -0.98 -28.04
N LEU A 208 -25.25 -0.26 -27.09
CA LEU A 208 -24.94 1.16 -26.83
C LEU A 208 -23.49 1.34 -26.37
N GLY A 209 -23.01 0.46 -25.49
CA GLY A 209 -21.63 0.45 -25.04
C GLY A 209 -20.66 0.10 -26.16
N GLY A 210 -20.99 -0.87 -27.01
CA GLY A 210 -20.20 -1.20 -28.20
C GLY A 210 -20.07 -0.01 -29.16
N VAL A 211 -21.19 0.66 -29.48
CA VAL A 211 -21.19 1.86 -30.33
C VAL A 211 -20.35 2.98 -29.71
N LEU A 212 -20.52 3.27 -28.42
CA LEU A 212 -19.77 4.33 -27.73
C LEU A 212 -18.27 4.03 -27.70
N LEU A 213 -17.88 2.79 -27.39
CA LEU A 213 -16.48 2.35 -27.40
C LEU A 213 -15.86 2.44 -28.80
N GLY A 214 -16.58 2.03 -29.84
CA GLY A 214 -16.06 2.05 -31.20
C GLY A 214 -15.73 3.46 -31.68
N PHE A 215 -16.63 4.41 -31.43
CA PHE A 215 -16.45 5.79 -31.88
C PHE A 215 -15.59 6.67 -30.97
N GLU A 216 -15.61 6.46 -29.64
CA GLU A 216 -14.98 7.38 -28.69
C GLU A 216 -13.72 6.84 -28.02
N ALA A 217 -13.55 5.50 -27.92
CA ALA A 217 -12.37 4.94 -27.27
C ALA A 217 -11.08 5.31 -28.03
N GLN A 218 -9.95 5.35 -27.31
CA GLN A 218 -8.65 5.76 -27.85
C GLN A 218 -8.66 7.19 -28.45
N ASN A 219 -9.49 8.09 -27.90
CA ASN A 219 -9.60 9.49 -28.31
C ASN A 219 -9.95 9.67 -29.80
N ARG A 220 -10.70 8.74 -30.40
CA ARG A 220 -11.10 8.83 -31.82
C ARG A 220 -12.06 9.98 -32.12
N GLN A 221 -12.83 10.43 -31.12
CA GLN A 221 -13.81 11.53 -31.26
C GLN A 221 -14.72 11.36 -32.48
N GLY A 222 -15.20 10.14 -32.66
CA GLY A 222 -15.94 9.73 -33.84
C GLY A 222 -17.37 10.25 -33.88
N LEU A 223 -17.95 10.77 -32.80
CA LEU A 223 -19.33 11.28 -32.83
C LEU A 223 -19.37 12.82 -32.76
N SER A 224 -20.40 13.41 -33.37
CA SER A 224 -20.73 14.81 -33.09
C SER A 224 -21.15 14.94 -31.63
N GLN A 225 -20.87 16.09 -31.01
CA GLN A 225 -21.15 16.31 -29.58
C GLN A 225 -22.63 16.04 -29.22
N THR A 226 -23.57 16.42 -30.11
CA THR A 226 -24.99 16.16 -29.94
C THR A 226 -25.34 14.67 -30.02
N LEU A 227 -24.71 13.93 -30.92
CA LEU A 227 -24.96 12.50 -31.09
C LEU A 227 -24.33 11.71 -29.95
N ARG A 228 -23.10 12.07 -29.55
CA ARG A 228 -22.41 11.53 -28.38
C ARG A 228 -23.27 11.69 -27.13
N SER A 229 -23.76 12.89 -26.85
CA SER A 229 -24.64 13.15 -25.70
C SER A 229 -25.93 12.29 -25.73
N LYS A 230 -26.53 12.08 -26.91
CA LYS A 230 -27.69 11.18 -27.05
C LYS A 230 -27.35 9.71 -26.77
N VAL A 231 -26.18 9.24 -27.22
CA VAL A 231 -25.72 7.86 -26.98
C VAL A 231 -25.39 7.66 -25.50
N GLU A 232 -24.69 8.60 -24.87
CA GLU A 232 -24.41 8.60 -23.42
C GLU A 232 -25.73 8.58 -22.62
N SER A 233 -26.68 9.45 -22.96
CA SER A 233 -28.00 9.50 -22.31
C SER A 233 -28.79 8.20 -22.50
N ALA A 234 -28.75 7.62 -23.71
CA ALA A 234 -29.38 6.34 -23.97
C ALA A 234 -28.74 5.20 -23.16
N LEU A 235 -27.41 5.18 -23.01
CA LEU A 235 -26.69 4.17 -22.23
C LEU A 235 -27.03 4.28 -20.73
N VAL A 236 -27.06 5.50 -20.19
CA VAL A 236 -27.48 5.73 -18.79
C VAL A 236 -28.93 5.31 -18.58
N ARG A 237 -29.83 5.68 -19.49
CA ARG A 237 -31.24 5.28 -19.40
C ARG A 237 -31.41 3.76 -19.50
N ALA A 238 -30.67 3.10 -20.40
CA ALA A 238 -30.68 1.64 -20.50
C ALA A 238 -30.16 0.99 -19.21
N THR A 239 -29.12 1.57 -18.59
CA THR A 239 -28.62 1.14 -17.27
C THR A 239 -29.71 1.22 -16.20
N GLN A 240 -30.38 2.37 -16.08
CA GLN A 240 -31.45 2.56 -15.07
C GLN A 240 -32.60 1.57 -15.27
N LEU A 241 -33.08 1.43 -16.50
CA LEU A 241 -34.16 0.49 -16.82
C LEU A 241 -33.75 -0.97 -16.57
N ALA A 242 -32.51 -1.34 -16.90
CA ALA A 242 -32.00 -2.69 -16.63
C ALA A 242 -31.87 -2.97 -15.12
N LEU A 243 -31.52 -1.97 -14.31
CA LEU A 243 -31.52 -2.07 -12.84
C LEU A 243 -32.94 -2.09 -12.25
N GLU A 244 -33.94 -1.56 -12.96
CA GLU A 244 -35.36 -1.60 -12.56
C GLU A 244 -36.05 -2.91 -12.91
N GLU A 245 -35.66 -3.56 -14.01
CA GLU A 245 -36.15 -4.87 -14.45
C GLU A 245 -35.72 -6.03 -13.53
N ASN A 246 -35.22 -5.71 -12.33
CA ASN A 246 -34.89 -6.61 -11.24
C ASN A 246 -33.75 -7.58 -11.60
N ALA A 247 -32.62 -7.02 -12.08
CA ALA A 247 -31.38 -7.77 -12.29
C ALA A 247 -31.02 -8.51 -10.99
N GLY A 248 -31.20 -9.83 -10.99
CA GLY A 248 -30.85 -10.65 -9.85
C GLY A 248 -29.35 -10.53 -9.59
N LEU A 249 -28.95 -10.56 -8.32
CA LEU A 249 -27.53 -10.53 -7.96
C LEU A 249 -26.75 -11.67 -8.65
N ASN A 250 -27.39 -12.82 -8.88
CA ASN A 250 -26.80 -14.00 -9.50
C ASN A 250 -27.15 -14.21 -10.98
N SER A 251 -27.57 -13.18 -11.70
CA SER A 251 -27.94 -13.33 -13.11
C SER A 251 -26.97 -12.62 -14.06
N ILE A 252 -26.89 -13.15 -15.29
CA ILE A 252 -25.97 -12.71 -16.33
C ILE A 252 -26.19 -11.24 -16.74
N ASP A 253 -27.43 -10.76 -16.61
CA ASP A 253 -27.79 -9.36 -16.81
C ASP A 253 -27.01 -8.42 -15.89
N GLY A 254 -26.91 -8.75 -14.61
CA GLY A 254 -26.17 -7.99 -13.61
C GLY A 254 -24.67 -7.90 -13.91
N PHE A 255 -24.10 -9.03 -14.30
CA PHE A 255 -22.69 -9.11 -14.67
C PHE A 255 -22.42 -8.35 -15.98
N ALA A 256 -23.33 -8.43 -16.95
CA ALA A 256 -23.24 -7.69 -18.20
C ALA A 256 -23.34 -6.17 -17.99
N ILE A 257 -24.25 -5.70 -17.14
CA ILE A 257 -24.35 -4.29 -16.73
C ILE A 257 -23.00 -3.81 -16.16
N THR A 258 -22.44 -4.56 -15.21
CA THR A 258 -21.15 -4.26 -14.58
C THR A 258 -20.02 -4.18 -15.61
N MET A 259 -19.93 -5.15 -16.52
CA MET A 259 -18.91 -5.19 -17.56
C MET A 259 -19.02 -4.01 -18.53
N VAL A 260 -20.23 -3.71 -19.04
CA VAL A 260 -20.43 -2.61 -19.99
C VAL A 260 -20.06 -1.28 -19.35
N LEU A 261 -20.52 -1.04 -18.12
CA LEU A 261 -20.18 0.19 -17.40
C LEU A 261 -18.68 0.28 -17.17
N ASN A 262 -18.01 -0.79 -16.75
CA ASN A 262 -16.57 -0.79 -16.55
C ASN A 262 -15.80 -0.33 -17.80
N TYR A 263 -16.22 -0.78 -18.99
CA TYR A 263 -15.57 -0.37 -20.24
C TYR A 263 -15.95 1.05 -20.70
N THR A 264 -17.15 1.50 -20.39
CA THR A 264 -17.68 2.77 -20.93
C THR A 264 -17.57 3.95 -19.97
N PHE A 265 -17.34 3.71 -18.67
CA PHE A 265 -17.43 4.73 -17.63
C PHE A 265 -16.49 5.93 -17.85
N GLU A 266 -15.25 5.68 -18.26
CA GLU A 266 -14.28 6.73 -18.55
C GLU A 266 -14.68 7.61 -19.75
N LEU A 267 -15.56 7.12 -20.64
CA LEU A 267 -16.05 7.84 -21.81
C LEU A 267 -17.28 8.73 -21.50
N LEU A 268 -18.04 8.39 -20.45
CA LEU A 268 -19.19 9.17 -20.03
C LEU A 268 -18.77 10.55 -19.50
N SER A 269 -19.51 11.59 -19.85
CA SER A 269 -19.36 12.90 -19.20
C SER A 269 -19.85 12.88 -17.74
N ASP A 270 -19.31 13.76 -16.90
CA ASP A 270 -19.64 13.80 -15.46
C ASP A 270 -21.14 14.00 -15.20
N TRP A 271 -21.83 14.75 -16.08
CA TRP A 271 -23.28 14.89 -16.02
C TRP A 271 -23.99 13.54 -16.15
N HIS A 272 -23.62 12.70 -17.12
CA HIS A 272 -24.20 11.38 -17.31
C HIS A 272 -23.81 10.41 -16.19
N ARG A 273 -22.57 10.48 -15.68
CA ARG A 273 -22.14 9.69 -14.52
C ARG A 273 -23.02 9.99 -13.29
N SER A 274 -23.34 11.26 -13.04
CA SER A 274 -24.18 11.66 -11.90
C SER A 274 -25.62 11.16 -11.96
N GLN A 275 -26.10 10.69 -13.12
CA GLN A 275 -27.46 10.18 -13.28
C GLN A 275 -27.59 8.68 -12.99
N ILE A 276 -26.49 7.96 -12.82
CA ILE A 276 -26.52 6.52 -12.54
C ILE A 276 -27.00 6.30 -11.11
N ASN A 277 -27.94 5.38 -10.92
CA ASN A 277 -28.40 4.99 -9.59
C ASN A 277 -27.35 4.09 -8.91
N TYR A 278 -26.45 4.69 -8.14
CA TYR A 278 -25.37 3.98 -7.46
C TYR A 278 -25.85 3.08 -6.32
N ASP A 279 -26.99 3.38 -5.69
CA ASP A 279 -27.56 2.58 -4.60
C ASP A 279 -27.91 1.17 -5.06
N ARG A 280 -28.39 1.03 -6.31
CA ARG A 280 -28.66 -0.29 -6.92
C ARG A 280 -27.44 -0.90 -7.60
N LEU A 281 -26.58 -0.05 -8.17
CA LEU A 281 -25.42 -0.52 -8.92
C LEU A 281 -24.31 -1.07 -8.01
N LEU A 282 -24.05 -0.44 -6.86
CA LEU A 282 -22.95 -0.85 -5.99
C LEU A 282 -23.08 -2.30 -5.49
N PRO A 283 -24.22 -2.75 -4.91
CA PRO A 283 -24.38 -4.15 -4.49
C PRO A 283 -24.17 -5.13 -5.65
N LEU A 284 -24.67 -4.78 -6.83
CA LEU A 284 -24.53 -5.58 -8.04
C LEU A 284 -23.05 -5.75 -8.44
N MET A 285 -22.28 -4.66 -8.46
CA MET A 285 -20.86 -4.70 -8.84
C MET A 285 -20.01 -5.45 -7.81
N LEU A 286 -20.26 -5.24 -6.52
CA LEU A 286 -19.56 -5.97 -5.45
C LEU A 286 -19.82 -7.46 -5.54
N HIS A 287 -21.08 -7.84 -5.70
CA HIS A 287 -21.46 -9.24 -5.87
C HIS A 287 -20.85 -9.85 -7.13
N ALA A 288 -20.98 -9.18 -8.28
CA ALA A 288 -20.39 -9.61 -9.55
C ALA A 288 -18.88 -9.82 -9.44
N THR A 289 -18.17 -8.95 -8.73
CA THR A 289 -16.71 -8.98 -8.62
C THR A 289 -16.22 -10.04 -7.63
N PHE A 290 -16.75 -10.05 -6.41
CA PHE A 290 -16.17 -10.82 -5.31
C PHE A 290 -16.85 -12.18 -5.09
N LEU A 291 -18.17 -12.26 -5.31
CA LEU A 291 -18.97 -13.42 -4.92
C LEU A 291 -19.34 -14.32 -6.11
N SER A 292 -19.53 -13.74 -7.28
CA SER A 292 -20.04 -14.45 -8.47
C SER A 292 -19.04 -15.43 -9.09
N SER A 293 -19.57 -16.36 -9.89
CA SER A 293 -18.77 -17.29 -10.71
C SER A 293 -18.07 -16.62 -11.89
N GLU A 294 -18.50 -15.42 -12.32
CA GLU A 294 -17.83 -14.64 -13.37
C GLU A 294 -16.72 -13.73 -12.80
N GLY A 295 -16.73 -13.54 -11.48
CA GLY A 295 -15.71 -12.83 -10.71
C GLY A 295 -14.76 -13.79 -9.98
N LEU A 296 -14.53 -13.51 -8.70
CA LEU A 296 -13.57 -14.21 -7.83
C LEU A 296 -14.16 -15.40 -7.07
N GLY A 297 -15.45 -15.70 -7.24
CA GLY A 297 -16.10 -16.90 -6.71
C GLY A 297 -15.94 -17.09 -5.19
N SER A 298 -16.01 -16.01 -4.41
CA SER A 298 -15.81 -16.02 -2.95
C SER A 298 -14.45 -16.57 -2.49
N ALA A 299 -13.42 -16.50 -3.35
CA ALA A 299 -12.06 -16.98 -3.09
C ALA A 299 -11.90 -18.50 -2.83
N TYR A 300 -12.94 -19.33 -3.01
CA TYR A 300 -12.86 -20.78 -2.80
C TYR A 300 -11.86 -21.50 -3.71
N PHE A 301 -11.48 -20.88 -4.83
CA PHE A 301 -10.46 -21.44 -5.72
C PHE A 301 -9.09 -21.60 -5.03
N VAL A 302 -8.77 -20.79 -4.03
CA VAL A 302 -7.47 -20.84 -3.33
C VAL A 302 -7.31 -22.13 -2.51
N GLY A 303 -8.36 -22.56 -1.81
CA GLY A 303 -8.34 -23.81 -1.06
C GLY A 303 -8.37 -25.04 -1.97
N ALA A 304 -8.97 -24.92 -3.17
CA ALA A 304 -8.99 -26.01 -4.14
C ALA A 304 -7.58 -26.38 -4.66
N ILE A 305 -6.66 -25.41 -4.73
CA ILE A 305 -5.27 -25.61 -5.20
C ILE A 305 -4.53 -26.65 -4.34
N ASP A 306 -4.80 -26.72 -3.03
CA ASP A 306 -4.11 -27.63 -2.10
C ASP A 306 -4.14 -29.11 -2.54
N ARG A 307 -5.25 -29.53 -3.16
CA ARG A 307 -5.48 -30.90 -3.62
C ARG A 307 -4.49 -31.35 -4.70
N GLU A 308 -3.92 -30.41 -5.45
CA GLU A 308 -3.02 -30.69 -6.58
C GLU A 308 -1.58 -30.24 -6.31
N ILE A 309 -1.28 -29.78 -5.09
CA ILE A 309 0.09 -29.53 -4.63
C ILE A 309 0.69 -30.86 -4.17
N VAL A 310 1.73 -31.29 -4.88
CA VAL A 310 2.42 -32.57 -4.65
C VAL A 310 3.83 -32.31 -4.15
N GLU A 311 4.24 -33.04 -3.13
CA GLU A 311 5.63 -33.07 -2.68
C GLU A 311 6.46 -33.95 -3.63
N GLY A 312 7.51 -33.38 -4.23
CA GLY A 312 8.39 -34.04 -5.17
C GLY A 312 9.16 -35.19 -4.53
N ARG A 313 9.08 -36.38 -5.14
CA ARG A 313 9.61 -37.66 -4.59
C ARG A 313 11.13 -37.68 -4.31
N ALA A 314 11.91 -36.73 -4.83
CA ALA A 314 13.36 -36.73 -4.74
C ALA A 314 13.96 -35.62 -3.84
N LEU A 315 13.23 -34.52 -3.59
CA LEU A 315 13.81 -33.30 -3.02
C LEU A 315 12.96 -32.60 -1.94
N LYS A 316 11.85 -33.20 -1.47
CA LYS A 316 10.91 -32.58 -0.51
C LYS A 316 10.45 -31.16 -0.90
N LYS A 317 10.39 -30.88 -2.21
CA LYS A 317 9.90 -29.59 -2.73
C LYS A 317 8.43 -29.71 -3.12
N PHE A 318 7.63 -28.69 -2.84
CA PHE A 318 6.27 -28.60 -3.33
C PHE A 318 6.25 -28.17 -4.80
N GLY A 319 5.56 -28.96 -5.63
CA GLY A 319 5.32 -28.67 -7.03
C GLY A 319 3.84 -28.51 -7.31
N TRP A 320 3.51 -27.57 -8.20
CA TRP A 320 2.16 -27.37 -8.72
C TRP A 320 2.21 -27.33 -10.24
N SER A 321 1.77 -28.44 -10.86
CA SER A 321 1.91 -28.66 -12.29
C SER A 321 1.09 -27.68 -13.13
N ALA A 322 1.66 -27.22 -14.25
CA ALA A 322 0.97 -26.39 -15.24
C ALA A 322 -0.15 -27.11 -16.01
N THR A 323 -0.23 -28.44 -15.92
CA THR A 323 -1.32 -29.25 -16.50
C THR A 323 -2.49 -29.49 -15.54
N SER A 324 -2.39 -28.99 -14.32
CA SER A 324 -3.36 -29.22 -13.25
C SER A 324 -4.68 -28.47 -13.46
N VAL A 325 -5.81 -29.04 -13.03
CA VAL A 325 -7.14 -28.46 -13.26
C VAL A 325 -7.30 -27.17 -12.44
N THR A 326 -6.74 -27.15 -11.24
CA THR A 326 -6.74 -25.98 -10.36
C THR A 326 -5.97 -24.81 -10.97
N TYR A 327 -4.86 -25.07 -11.67
CA TYR A 327 -4.13 -24.02 -12.37
C TYR A 327 -4.88 -23.52 -13.61
N GLN A 328 -5.52 -24.43 -14.38
CA GLN A 328 -6.37 -24.01 -15.49
C GLN A 328 -7.55 -23.15 -15.00
N ASN A 329 -8.10 -23.45 -13.82
CA ASN A 329 -9.13 -22.60 -13.20
C ASN A 329 -8.58 -21.20 -12.82
N VAL A 330 -7.36 -21.10 -12.30
CA VAL A 330 -6.73 -19.78 -12.05
C VAL A 330 -6.52 -19.00 -13.34
N LYS A 331 -6.09 -19.65 -14.42
CA LYS A 331 -6.00 -19.04 -15.75
C LYS A 331 -7.36 -18.58 -16.29
N ASP A 332 -8.39 -19.41 -16.11
CA ASP A 332 -9.77 -19.06 -16.47
C ASP A 332 -10.20 -17.79 -15.74
N ILE A 333 -10.06 -17.75 -14.41
CA ILE A 333 -10.36 -16.58 -13.57
C ILE A 333 -9.63 -15.33 -14.08
N LEU A 334 -8.32 -15.43 -14.34
CA LEU A 334 -7.52 -14.31 -14.86
C LEU A 334 -8.00 -13.81 -16.23
N SER A 335 -8.60 -14.69 -17.04
CA SER A 335 -9.11 -14.37 -18.39
C SER A 335 -10.54 -13.81 -18.41
N ARG A 336 -11.29 -13.96 -17.31
CA ARG A 336 -12.67 -13.46 -17.20
C ARG A 336 -12.71 -11.95 -17.40
N PRO A 337 -13.72 -11.39 -18.12
CA PRO A 337 -13.65 -9.99 -18.53
C PRO A 337 -13.63 -9.01 -17.35
N LEU A 338 -14.29 -9.32 -16.23
CA LEU A 338 -14.28 -8.51 -15.01
C LEU A 338 -12.89 -8.50 -14.34
N ILE A 339 -12.23 -9.66 -14.26
CA ILE A 339 -10.94 -9.81 -13.58
C ILE A 339 -9.79 -9.28 -14.44
N ALA A 340 -9.83 -9.53 -15.75
CA ALA A 340 -8.87 -8.96 -16.69
C ALA A 340 -8.88 -7.41 -16.68
N SER A 341 -9.97 -6.80 -16.23
CA SER A 341 -10.16 -5.36 -16.10
C SER A 341 -10.45 -4.91 -14.66
N LEU A 342 -9.92 -5.65 -13.67
CA LEU A 342 -10.19 -5.42 -12.25
C LEU A 342 -9.69 -4.05 -11.75
N GLY A 343 -8.60 -3.53 -12.32
CA GLY A 343 -8.09 -2.19 -12.00
C GLY A 343 -9.09 -1.06 -12.32
N PRO A 344 -9.57 -0.93 -13.56
CA PRO A 344 -10.69 -0.04 -13.87
C PRO A 344 -11.96 -0.33 -13.07
N LEU A 345 -12.30 -1.61 -12.85
CA LEU A 345 -13.51 -2.00 -12.13
C LEU A 345 -13.49 -1.56 -10.67
N SER A 346 -12.36 -1.72 -9.99
CA SER A 346 -12.19 -1.25 -8.61
C SER A 346 -12.27 0.27 -8.50
N ARG A 347 -11.80 1.03 -9.51
CA ARG A 347 -12.01 2.49 -9.58
C ARG A 347 -13.48 2.86 -9.78
N LEU A 348 -14.23 2.08 -10.58
CA LEU A 348 -15.68 2.27 -10.74
C LEU A 348 -16.43 1.94 -9.44
N ILE A 349 -16.08 0.84 -8.76
CA ILE A 349 -16.65 0.49 -7.44
C ILE A 349 -16.32 1.57 -6.42
N ALA A 350 -15.09 2.07 -6.38
CA ALA A 350 -14.68 3.18 -5.54
C ALA A 350 -15.51 4.45 -5.81
N HIS A 351 -15.71 4.80 -7.08
CA HIS A 351 -16.57 5.92 -7.45
C HIS A 351 -18.03 5.71 -7.00
N ALA A 352 -18.57 4.49 -7.13
CA ALA A 352 -19.90 4.17 -6.64
C ALA A 352 -19.97 4.30 -5.11
N MET A 353 -18.97 3.81 -4.37
CA MET A 353 -18.87 3.98 -2.91
C MET A 353 -18.89 5.47 -2.50
N GLU A 354 -18.29 6.36 -3.29
CA GLU A 354 -18.30 7.80 -3.05
C GLU A 354 -19.67 8.46 -3.33
N ASN A 355 -20.45 7.92 -4.27
CA ASN A 355 -21.65 8.57 -4.82
C ASN A 355 -22.99 7.91 -4.44
N VAL A 356 -22.96 6.79 -3.71
CA VAL A 356 -24.16 6.17 -3.11
C VAL A 356 -24.84 7.15 -2.14
N THR A 357 -26.16 7.23 -2.17
CA THR A 357 -26.93 8.14 -1.33
C THR A 357 -27.21 7.58 0.06
N ASP A 358 -27.42 6.27 0.18
CA ASP A 358 -27.67 5.59 1.45
C ASP A 358 -26.35 5.09 2.09
N PRO A 359 -25.91 5.67 3.23
CA PRO A 359 -24.70 5.24 3.92
C PRO A 359 -24.70 3.76 4.34
N ASN A 360 -25.88 3.16 4.56
CA ASN A 360 -25.96 1.75 4.95
C ASN A 360 -25.44 0.82 3.85
N ILE A 361 -25.65 1.18 2.57
CA ILE A 361 -25.15 0.39 1.44
C ILE A 361 -23.62 0.39 1.40
N VAL A 362 -22.98 1.48 1.86
CA VAL A 362 -21.51 1.53 2.01
C VAL A 362 -21.06 0.54 3.10
N SER A 363 -21.75 0.52 4.24
CA SER A 363 -21.47 -0.43 5.32
C SER A 363 -21.70 -1.90 4.91
N ASP A 364 -22.80 -2.19 4.20
CA ASP A 364 -23.10 -3.52 3.67
C ASP A 364 -22.06 -3.97 2.63
N GLY A 365 -21.62 -3.03 1.79
CA GLY A 365 -20.56 -3.25 0.82
C GLY A 365 -19.22 -3.56 1.49
N MET A 366 -18.87 -2.81 2.55
CA MET A 366 -17.71 -3.09 3.39
C MET A 366 -17.78 -4.46 4.05
N SER A 367 -18.95 -4.85 4.57
CA SER A 367 -19.18 -6.19 5.13
C SER A 367 -18.95 -7.28 4.09
N SER A 368 -19.46 -7.09 2.87
CA SER A 368 -19.30 -8.04 1.76
C SER A 368 -17.83 -8.23 1.37
N ILE A 369 -17.05 -7.14 1.33
CA ILE A 369 -15.60 -7.20 1.08
C ILE A 369 -14.88 -7.91 2.24
N ASN A 370 -15.25 -7.59 3.48
CA ASN A 370 -14.67 -8.24 4.65
C ASN A 370 -14.92 -9.75 4.68
N ASP A 371 -16.14 -10.20 4.35
CA ASP A 371 -16.49 -11.62 4.25
C ASP A 371 -15.69 -12.33 3.16
N PHE A 372 -15.52 -11.69 2.00
CA PHE A 372 -14.69 -12.20 0.91
C PHE A 372 -13.23 -12.36 1.35
N VAL A 373 -12.63 -11.33 1.95
CA VAL A 373 -11.22 -11.35 2.35
C VAL A 373 -11.00 -12.31 3.53
N ARG A 374 -11.94 -12.40 4.48
CA ARG A 374 -11.90 -13.41 5.55
C ARG A 374 -11.89 -14.82 4.96
N THR A 375 -12.74 -15.07 3.96
CA THR A 375 -12.77 -16.36 3.26
C THR A 375 -11.43 -16.62 2.56
N LEU A 376 -10.88 -15.62 1.86
CA LEU A 376 -9.58 -15.72 1.21
C LEU A 376 -8.46 -16.13 2.19
N LEU A 377 -8.37 -15.50 3.36
CA LEU A 377 -7.38 -15.85 4.39
C LEU A 377 -7.57 -17.28 4.89
N VAL A 378 -8.81 -17.70 5.17
CA VAL A 378 -9.12 -19.07 5.63
C VAL A 378 -8.74 -20.11 4.57
N GLN A 379 -9.05 -19.84 3.30
CA GLN A 379 -8.67 -20.71 2.20
C GLN A 379 -7.15 -20.75 1.99
N TRP A 380 -6.45 -19.64 2.18
CA TRP A 380 -4.99 -19.59 2.13
C TRP A 380 -4.35 -20.39 3.27
N ARG A 381 -4.84 -20.26 4.51
CA ARG A 381 -4.35 -21.01 5.68
C ARG A 381 -4.44 -22.53 5.50
N GLN A 382 -5.39 -23.02 4.72
CA GLN A 382 -5.56 -24.45 4.44
C GLN A 382 -4.65 -24.96 3.32
N ASN A 383 -3.91 -24.07 2.66
CA ASN A 383 -3.08 -24.39 1.52
C ASN A 383 -1.62 -24.61 1.96
N LYS A 384 -0.98 -25.69 1.51
CA LYS A 384 0.45 -25.97 1.79
C LYS A 384 1.41 -24.86 1.37
N LEU A 385 1.06 -24.03 0.37
CA LEU A 385 1.89 -22.87 0.01
C LEU A 385 1.97 -21.82 1.12
N SER A 386 1.00 -21.81 2.06
CA SER A 386 1.03 -20.91 3.21
C SER A 386 1.99 -21.37 4.32
N GLU A 387 2.44 -22.62 4.26
CA GLU A 387 3.46 -23.19 5.17
C GLU A 387 4.88 -22.79 4.76
N VAL A 388 5.06 -22.22 3.56
CA VAL A 388 6.35 -21.77 3.04
C VAL A 388 6.51 -20.26 3.25
N ASP A 389 7.54 -19.90 3.99
CA ASP A 389 7.95 -18.51 4.22
C ASP A 389 8.49 -17.89 2.91
N ALA A 390 8.31 -16.57 2.75
CA ALA A 390 8.78 -15.86 1.56
C ALA A 390 10.31 -15.98 1.35
N SER A 391 11.06 -16.02 2.45
CA SER A 391 12.51 -16.19 2.44
C SER A 391 12.97 -17.58 2.01
N GLU A 392 12.09 -18.59 2.10
CA GLU A 392 12.41 -20.00 1.89
C GLU A 392 11.80 -20.57 0.60
N GLU A 393 11.13 -19.73 -0.20
CA GLU A 393 10.43 -20.15 -1.43
C GLU A 393 11.36 -20.90 -2.40
N THR A 394 12.61 -20.45 -2.56
CA THR A 394 13.58 -21.10 -3.47
C THR A 394 14.06 -22.47 -2.97
N GLU A 395 13.99 -22.69 -1.66
CA GLU A 395 14.38 -23.95 -1.02
C GLU A 395 13.25 -24.98 -1.14
N PHE A 396 12.03 -24.61 -0.76
CA PHE A 396 10.90 -25.55 -0.66
C PHE A 396 10.00 -25.62 -1.89
N LEU A 397 10.06 -24.67 -2.83
CA LEU A 397 9.22 -24.69 -4.02
C LEU A 397 10.00 -25.12 -5.26
N ASP A 398 9.30 -25.84 -6.12
CA ASP A 398 9.83 -26.26 -7.42
C ASP A 398 10.05 -25.06 -8.37
N PRO A 399 11.21 -24.95 -9.06
CA PRO A 399 11.54 -23.79 -9.89
C PRO A 399 10.65 -23.58 -11.10
N GLU A 400 10.03 -24.63 -11.66
CA GLU A 400 9.08 -24.50 -12.77
C GLU A 400 7.76 -23.89 -12.25
N SER A 401 7.31 -24.37 -11.09
CA SER A 401 6.12 -23.86 -10.41
C SER A 401 6.27 -22.39 -10.01
N LEU A 402 7.44 -22.01 -9.47
CA LEU A 402 7.77 -20.61 -9.12
C LEU A 402 7.66 -19.65 -10.31
N LYS A 403 8.17 -20.05 -11.48
CA LYS A 403 8.16 -19.20 -12.69
C LYS A 403 6.80 -19.12 -13.38
N SER A 404 5.98 -20.15 -13.24
CA SER A 404 4.73 -20.28 -13.98
C SER A 404 3.51 -20.20 -13.05
N THR A 405 3.13 -21.31 -12.43
CA THR A 405 1.86 -21.48 -11.73
C THR A 405 1.73 -20.56 -10.51
N ILE A 406 2.75 -20.53 -9.66
CA ILE A 406 2.79 -19.70 -8.44
C ILE A 406 2.87 -18.21 -8.78
N SER A 407 3.63 -17.84 -9.80
CA SER A 407 3.70 -16.46 -10.31
C SER A 407 2.34 -15.93 -10.75
N ASP A 408 1.55 -16.74 -11.47
CA ASP A 408 0.20 -16.38 -11.91
C ASP A 408 -0.78 -16.26 -10.74
N LEU A 409 -0.69 -17.14 -9.74
CA LEU A 409 -1.47 -17.02 -8.50
C LEU A 409 -1.15 -15.73 -7.76
N TRP A 410 0.13 -15.39 -7.57
CA TRP A 410 0.53 -14.14 -6.92
C TRP A 410 0.13 -12.91 -7.72
N ARG A 411 0.11 -12.98 -9.05
CA ARG A 411 -0.43 -11.91 -9.90
C ARG A 411 -1.92 -11.69 -9.64
N LEU A 412 -2.70 -12.76 -9.51
CA LEU A 412 -4.12 -12.68 -9.18
C LEU A 412 -4.32 -12.10 -7.77
N LEU A 413 -3.63 -12.65 -6.75
CA LEU A 413 -3.72 -12.19 -5.36
C LEU A 413 -3.34 -10.71 -5.20
N ARG A 414 -2.26 -10.25 -5.85
CA ARG A 414 -1.88 -8.83 -5.86
C ARG A 414 -2.95 -7.96 -6.52
N SER A 415 -3.53 -8.41 -7.62
CA SER A 415 -4.62 -7.68 -8.30
C SER A 415 -5.83 -7.52 -7.38
N ILE A 416 -6.17 -8.56 -6.60
CA ILE A 416 -7.23 -8.52 -5.59
C ILE A 416 -6.87 -7.51 -4.49
N MET A 417 -5.67 -7.60 -3.92
CA MET A 417 -5.21 -6.71 -2.84
C MET A 417 -5.27 -5.24 -3.25
N PHE A 418 -4.69 -4.87 -4.40
CA PHE A 418 -4.73 -3.48 -4.88
C PHE A 418 -6.15 -2.98 -5.14
N SER A 419 -7.02 -3.85 -5.65
CA SER A 419 -8.42 -3.51 -5.94
C SER A 419 -9.20 -3.23 -4.66
N VAL A 420 -9.00 -4.05 -3.61
CA VAL A 420 -9.60 -3.81 -2.30
C VAL A 420 -9.06 -2.53 -1.68
N VAL A 421 -7.75 -2.27 -1.75
CA VAL A 421 -7.16 -1.02 -1.22
C VAL A 421 -7.69 0.23 -1.94
N ILE A 422 -7.91 0.18 -3.26
CA ILE A 422 -8.54 1.29 -4.02
C ILE A 422 -9.95 1.57 -3.48
N ILE A 423 -10.74 0.54 -3.22
CA ILE A 423 -12.10 0.66 -2.69
C ILE A 423 -12.07 1.21 -1.26
N LEU A 424 -11.20 0.67 -0.39
CA LEU A 424 -11.05 1.14 0.99
C LEU A 424 -10.62 2.61 1.06
N ARG A 425 -9.74 3.05 0.16
CA ARG A 425 -9.32 4.45 0.06
C ARG A 425 -10.52 5.36 -0.20
N ALA A 426 -11.40 4.98 -1.12
CA ALA A 426 -12.59 5.76 -1.43
C ALA A 426 -13.59 5.77 -0.26
N VAL A 427 -13.79 4.63 0.41
CA VAL A 427 -14.64 4.55 1.61
C VAL A 427 -14.11 5.45 2.73
N LEU A 428 -12.84 5.34 3.12
CA LEU A 428 -12.27 6.19 4.18
C LEU A 428 -12.19 7.66 3.74
N GLY A 429 -11.89 7.94 2.47
CA GLY A 429 -11.96 9.28 1.91
C GLY A 429 -13.37 9.88 2.04
N ARG A 430 -14.42 9.07 1.83
CA ARG A 430 -15.80 9.49 2.05
C ARG A 430 -16.12 9.68 3.53
N VAL A 431 -15.69 8.76 4.42
CA VAL A 431 -15.87 8.90 5.88
C VAL A 431 -15.33 10.24 6.38
N LEU A 432 -14.18 10.70 5.87
CA LEU A 432 -13.61 11.99 6.26
C LEU A 432 -14.43 13.21 5.79
N ASN A 433 -15.28 13.07 4.78
CA ASN A 433 -16.01 14.18 4.14
C ASN A 433 -17.53 14.13 4.37
N ASP A 434 -18.10 12.97 4.69
CA ASP A 434 -19.53 12.74 4.87
C ASP A 434 -19.88 12.72 6.37
N ARG A 435 -20.71 13.67 6.81
CA ARG A 435 -21.08 13.83 8.23
C ARG A 435 -21.78 12.61 8.83
N VAL A 436 -22.52 11.85 8.02
CA VAL A 436 -23.25 10.67 8.54
C VAL A 436 -22.28 9.53 8.79
N LEU A 437 -21.35 9.30 7.87
CA LEU A 437 -20.32 8.28 8.00
C LEU A 437 -19.24 8.66 9.02
N ALA A 438 -18.97 9.97 9.19
CA ALA A 438 -18.05 10.51 10.18
C ALA A 438 -18.59 10.46 11.63
N ALA A 439 -19.86 10.11 11.83
CA ALA A 439 -20.45 10.08 13.16
C ALA A 439 -19.82 8.99 14.03
N ASP A 440 -19.72 9.26 15.34
CA ASP A 440 -19.09 8.38 16.34
C ASP A 440 -19.69 6.97 16.37
N GLY A 441 -20.95 6.82 15.96
CA GLY A 441 -21.63 5.53 15.88
C GLY A 441 -21.29 4.69 14.64
N VAL A 442 -20.53 5.22 13.67
CA VAL A 442 -20.28 4.57 12.37
C VAL A 442 -18.78 4.59 12.00
N ALA A 443 -18.13 5.74 12.11
CA ALA A 443 -16.74 5.93 11.72
C ALA A 443 -15.76 4.90 12.33
N PRO A 444 -15.76 4.64 13.66
CA PRO A 444 -14.84 3.66 14.24
C PRO A 444 -15.13 2.23 13.76
N PHE A 445 -16.38 1.88 13.46
CA PHE A 445 -16.71 0.55 12.94
C PHE A 445 -16.19 0.35 11.52
N ILE A 446 -16.29 1.37 10.66
CA ILE A 446 -15.70 1.34 9.31
C ILE A 446 -14.18 1.27 9.39
N ALA A 447 -13.56 1.99 10.31
CA ALA A 447 -12.12 1.94 10.56
C ALA A 447 -11.67 0.53 11.01
N VAL A 448 -12.35 -0.06 11.99
CA VAL A 448 -12.10 -1.44 12.47
C VAL A 448 -12.26 -2.46 11.35
N GLN A 449 -13.34 -2.36 10.56
CA GLN A 449 -13.55 -3.25 9.40
C GLN A 449 -12.43 -3.09 8.36
N SER A 450 -12.00 -1.85 8.08
CA SER A 450 -10.90 -1.58 7.15
C SER A 450 -9.60 -2.25 7.64
N LEU A 451 -9.28 -2.13 8.93
CA LEU A 451 -8.10 -2.76 9.52
C LEU A 451 -8.19 -4.30 9.52
N HIS A 452 -9.37 -4.87 9.74
CA HIS A 452 -9.57 -6.32 9.58
C HIS A 452 -9.37 -6.78 8.13
N ILE A 453 -9.85 -6.01 7.15
CA ILE A 453 -9.63 -6.30 5.74
C ILE A 453 -8.12 -6.24 5.42
N LEU A 454 -7.42 -5.19 5.87
CA LEU A 454 -5.96 -5.06 5.67
C LEU A 454 -5.20 -6.22 6.34
N ARG A 455 -5.55 -6.57 7.58
CA ARG A 455 -4.97 -7.72 8.29
C ARG A 455 -5.11 -9.00 7.49
N ASN A 456 -6.30 -9.28 6.97
CA ASN A 456 -6.59 -10.51 6.27
C ASN A 456 -5.96 -10.56 4.85
N LEU A 457 -5.54 -9.41 4.30
CA LEU A 457 -4.73 -9.30 3.07
C LEU A 457 -3.23 -9.22 3.35
N TYR A 458 -2.80 -9.15 4.61
CA TYR A 458 -1.42 -8.80 4.95
C TYR A 458 -0.39 -9.81 4.43
N PHE A 459 -0.76 -11.09 4.33
CA PHE A 459 0.10 -12.13 3.74
C PHE A 459 0.45 -11.89 2.26
N ILE A 460 -0.33 -11.06 1.56
CA ILE A 460 -0.06 -10.61 0.18
C ILE A 460 0.80 -9.35 0.24
N THR A 461 0.46 -8.40 1.11
CA THR A 461 1.15 -7.11 1.22
C THR A 461 2.59 -7.28 1.69
N SER A 462 2.85 -8.12 2.69
CA SER A 462 4.19 -8.37 3.24
C SER A 462 5.17 -8.87 2.16
N ARG A 463 4.71 -9.74 1.25
CA ARG A 463 5.53 -10.27 0.13
C ARG A 463 5.78 -9.27 -1.00
N THR A 464 5.06 -8.16 -1.05
CA THR A 464 5.17 -7.18 -2.14
C THR A 464 6.20 -6.06 -1.83
N GLY A 465 6.81 -6.09 -0.64
CA GLY A 465 7.82 -5.13 -0.16
C GLY A 465 7.20 -3.92 0.56
N GLN A 466 7.94 -3.36 1.52
CA GLN A 466 7.53 -2.24 2.39
C GLN A 466 7.29 -0.90 1.65
N SER A 467 7.53 -0.83 0.33
CA SER A 467 7.05 0.25 -0.54
C SER A 467 5.55 0.11 -0.85
N SER A 468 4.76 -0.15 0.19
CA SER A 468 3.31 -0.19 0.10
C SER A 468 2.83 1.07 -0.61
N SER A 469 1.98 0.88 -1.62
CA SER A 469 1.39 1.97 -2.40
C SER A 469 0.92 3.09 -1.46
N SER A 470 1.12 4.36 -1.82
CA SER A 470 0.65 5.50 -1.01
C SER A 470 -0.83 5.41 -0.63
N GLN A 471 -1.62 4.65 -1.42
CA GLN A 471 -2.99 4.31 -1.11
C GLN A 471 -3.14 3.37 0.09
N TYR A 472 -2.29 2.34 0.22
CA TYR A 472 -2.28 1.45 1.38
C TYR A 472 -1.92 2.23 2.65
N SER A 473 -0.84 3.03 2.62
CA SER A 473 -0.43 3.85 3.76
C SER A 473 -1.54 4.82 4.18
N PHE A 474 -2.22 5.44 3.21
CA PHE A 474 -3.40 6.27 3.49
C PHE A 474 -4.50 5.49 4.20
N VAL A 475 -4.90 4.32 3.69
CA VAL A 475 -5.97 3.51 4.29
C VAL A 475 -5.58 3.07 5.71
N ASN A 476 -4.37 2.58 5.89
CA ASN A 476 -3.88 2.10 7.18
C ASN A 476 -3.84 3.22 8.23
N LEU A 477 -3.16 4.32 7.93
CA LEU A 477 -2.99 5.43 8.88
C LEU A 477 -4.31 6.14 9.17
N VAL A 478 -5.16 6.38 8.17
CA VAL A 478 -6.47 7.01 8.42
C VAL A 478 -7.38 6.14 9.28
N ALA A 479 -7.39 4.82 9.05
CA ALA A 479 -8.18 3.92 9.90
C ALA A 479 -7.65 3.89 11.34
N ILE A 480 -6.32 3.89 11.53
CA ILE A 480 -5.69 3.98 12.85
C ILE A 480 -6.01 5.33 13.52
N ASP A 481 -5.90 6.45 12.81
CA ASP A 481 -6.16 7.80 13.33
C ASP A 481 -7.63 7.97 13.77
N ILE A 482 -8.58 7.41 13.02
CA ILE A 482 -9.98 7.37 13.44
C ILE A 482 -10.13 6.51 14.70
N LEU A 483 -9.55 5.31 14.72
CA LEU A 483 -9.70 4.37 15.83
C LEU A 483 -9.02 4.84 17.12
N ALA A 484 -7.87 5.53 17.02
CA ALA A 484 -7.11 6.06 18.15
C ALA A 484 -7.91 7.09 18.98
N GLN A 485 -8.96 7.69 18.41
CA GLN A 485 -9.88 8.58 19.13
C GLN A 485 -10.86 7.82 20.04
N TYR A 486 -10.94 6.49 19.92
CA TYR A 486 -11.86 5.62 20.65
C TYR A 486 -11.08 4.51 21.38
N PRO A 487 -10.44 4.79 22.55
CA PRO A 487 -9.57 3.85 23.26
C PRO A 487 -10.20 2.47 23.52
N ASP A 488 -11.47 2.43 23.94
CA ASP A 488 -12.17 1.17 24.23
C ASP A 488 -12.34 0.29 22.98
N LEU A 489 -12.64 0.92 21.83
CA LEU A 489 -12.77 0.22 20.55
C LEU A 489 -11.41 -0.18 19.99
N ALA A 490 -10.38 0.64 20.19
CA ALA A 490 -9.00 0.32 19.84
C ALA A 490 -8.50 -0.91 20.63
N GLU A 491 -8.73 -0.94 21.94
CA GLU A 491 -8.41 -2.09 22.77
C GLU A 491 -9.19 -3.34 22.35
N SER A 492 -10.51 -3.20 22.14
CA SER A 492 -11.34 -4.30 21.66
C SER A 492 -10.83 -4.86 20.32
N PHE A 493 -10.47 -4.00 19.38
CA PHE A 493 -9.89 -4.40 18.11
C PHE A 493 -8.59 -5.19 18.30
N LEU A 494 -7.64 -4.66 19.08
CA LEU A 494 -6.39 -5.37 19.35
C LEU A 494 -6.62 -6.73 20.03
N ARG A 495 -7.58 -6.82 20.96
CA ARG A 495 -7.98 -8.11 21.56
C ARG A 495 -8.52 -9.10 20.53
N THR A 496 -9.17 -8.64 19.47
CA THR A 496 -9.66 -9.53 18.39
C THR A 496 -8.57 -10.01 17.43
N ILE A 497 -7.50 -9.23 17.26
CA ILE A 497 -6.42 -9.54 16.30
C ILE A 497 -5.13 -10.06 16.94
N ARG A 498 -5.10 -10.17 18.27
CA ARG A 498 -3.95 -10.62 19.07
C ARG A 498 -3.37 -11.96 18.58
N PRO A 499 -2.08 -12.23 18.83
CA PRO A 499 -1.48 -13.54 18.60
C PRO A 499 -2.28 -14.67 19.25
N ILE A 500 -2.33 -15.84 18.58
CA ILE A 500 -3.09 -17.00 19.06
C ILE A 500 -2.52 -17.53 20.38
N GLU A 501 -1.19 -17.60 20.48
CA GLU A 501 -0.46 -18.10 21.65
C GLU A 501 0.43 -16.99 22.21
N MET A 502 -0.13 -16.19 23.13
CA MET A 502 0.64 -15.17 23.83
C MET A 502 1.85 -15.79 24.54
N GLY A 503 3.03 -15.17 24.39
CA GLY A 503 4.26 -15.66 24.99
C GLY A 503 5.03 -16.71 24.17
N HIS A 504 4.52 -17.15 23.01
CA HIS A 504 5.21 -18.11 22.14
C HIS A 504 5.22 -17.64 20.69
N ILE A 505 6.28 -17.98 19.96
CA ILE A 505 6.38 -17.68 18.52
C ILE A 505 5.68 -18.80 17.74
N PRO A 506 4.67 -18.50 16.91
CA PRO A 506 4.00 -19.52 16.11
C PRO A 506 4.94 -20.20 15.10
N GLN A 507 4.74 -21.50 14.92
CA GLN A 507 5.50 -22.28 13.94
C GLN A 507 5.08 -21.97 12.50
N HIS A 508 3.80 -21.66 12.28
CA HIS A 508 3.24 -21.46 10.95
C HIS A 508 3.55 -20.04 10.43
N PRO A 509 4.13 -19.86 9.22
CA PRO A 509 4.52 -18.55 8.68
C PRO A 509 3.35 -17.55 8.57
N LEU A 510 2.17 -18.03 8.18
CA LEU A 510 0.97 -17.17 8.12
C LEU A 510 0.65 -16.52 9.48
N GLU A 511 0.75 -17.26 10.59
CA GLU A 511 0.44 -16.71 11.91
C GLU A 511 1.50 -15.69 12.31
N ARG A 512 2.78 -15.97 12.05
CA ARG A 512 3.85 -14.99 12.22
C ARG A 512 3.62 -13.71 11.41
N CYS A 513 3.12 -13.84 10.18
CA CYS A 513 2.75 -12.70 9.35
C CYS A 513 1.60 -11.88 9.96
N LEU A 514 0.60 -12.54 10.57
CA LEU A 514 -0.48 -11.85 11.29
C LEU A 514 0.01 -11.18 12.58
N ASP A 515 0.98 -11.79 13.28
CA ASP A 515 1.64 -11.20 14.45
C ASP A 515 2.44 -9.95 14.04
N LEU A 516 3.13 -9.99 12.90
CA LEU A 516 3.79 -8.81 12.33
C LEU A 516 2.79 -7.66 12.06
N PHE A 517 1.63 -7.96 11.49
CA PHE A 517 0.57 -6.95 11.32
C PHE A 517 0.11 -6.39 12.67
N PHE A 518 -0.07 -7.26 13.67
CA PHE A 518 -0.47 -6.86 15.02
C PHE A 518 0.54 -5.91 15.65
N LEU A 519 1.84 -6.24 15.63
CA LEU A 519 2.89 -5.42 16.22
C LEU A 519 2.99 -4.05 15.54
N ASN A 520 3.01 -4.03 14.20
CA ASN A 520 3.06 -2.79 13.43
C ASN A 520 1.83 -1.89 13.67
N THR A 521 0.64 -2.48 13.79
CA THR A 521 -0.59 -1.70 14.05
C THR A 521 -0.64 -1.20 15.49
N SER A 522 -0.18 -2.02 16.44
CA SER A 522 -0.18 -1.69 17.87
C SER A 522 0.77 -0.54 18.22
N GLU A 523 1.85 -0.37 17.44
CA GLU A 523 2.83 0.72 17.62
C GLU A 523 2.13 2.09 17.62
N HIS A 524 1.20 2.28 16.69
CA HIS A 524 0.46 3.53 16.56
C HIS A 524 -0.62 3.72 17.62
N LEU A 525 -1.02 2.67 18.33
CA LEU A 525 -2.09 2.71 19.33
C LEU A 525 -1.57 2.74 20.78
N ALA A 526 -0.27 2.50 21.01
CA ALA A 526 0.32 2.42 22.35
C ALA A 526 -0.01 3.63 23.25
N LEU A 527 -0.06 4.84 22.66
CA LEU A 527 -0.41 6.07 23.37
C LEU A 527 -1.90 6.19 23.71
N ALA A 528 -2.79 5.59 22.92
CA ALA A 528 -4.24 5.66 23.12
C ALA A 528 -4.74 4.62 24.15
N LEU A 529 -3.99 3.54 24.35
CA LEU A 529 -4.38 2.43 25.22
C LEU A 529 -4.08 2.69 26.70
N SER A 530 -4.79 1.96 27.55
CA SER A 530 -4.50 1.92 28.99
C SER A 530 -3.17 1.20 29.26
N PRO A 531 -2.47 1.53 30.37
CA PRO A 531 -1.25 0.81 30.77
C PRO A 531 -1.47 -0.71 30.88
N LEU A 532 -2.58 -1.13 31.49
CA LEU A 532 -2.93 -2.55 31.60
C LEU A 532 -3.01 -3.23 30.22
N ALA A 533 -3.71 -2.61 29.26
CA ALA A 533 -3.83 -3.15 27.91
C ALA A 533 -2.47 -3.20 27.19
N ASN A 534 -1.62 -2.17 27.35
CA ASN A 534 -0.27 -2.16 26.80
C ASN A 534 0.58 -3.33 27.35
N GLU A 535 0.51 -3.60 28.65
CA GLU A 535 1.23 -4.72 29.27
C GLU A 535 0.68 -6.08 28.81
N GLU A 536 -0.64 -6.28 28.91
CA GLU A 536 -1.29 -7.56 28.62
C GLU A 536 -1.28 -7.94 27.14
N LEU A 537 -1.39 -6.96 26.23
CA LEU A 537 -1.55 -7.21 24.80
C LEU A 537 -0.27 -6.97 24.02
N ILE A 538 0.42 -5.85 24.27
CA ILE A 538 1.57 -5.45 23.44
C ILE A 538 2.86 -6.06 23.97
N ILE A 539 3.22 -5.78 25.23
CA ILE A 539 4.47 -6.28 25.82
C ILE A 539 4.50 -7.81 25.81
N ALA A 540 3.40 -8.46 26.21
CA ALA A 540 3.30 -9.92 26.20
C ALA A 540 3.41 -10.55 24.80
N ALA A 541 3.00 -9.84 23.73
CA ALA A 541 3.15 -10.29 22.35
C ALA A 541 4.56 -10.06 21.78
N ALA A 542 5.21 -8.95 22.15
CA ALA A 542 6.54 -8.59 21.64
C ALA A 542 7.68 -9.36 22.32
N THR A 543 7.53 -9.68 23.62
CA THR A 543 8.58 -10.32 24.44
C THR A 543 9.20 -11.58 23.82
N PRO A 544 8.43 -12.54 23.27
CA PRO A 544 8.99 -13.76 22.67
C PRO A 544 9.90 -13.46 21.48
N TYR A 545 9.55 -12.48 20.66
CA TYR A 545 10.34 -12.09 19.49
C TYR A 545 11.63 -11.40 19.89
N LEU A 546 11.60 -10.53 20.91
CA LEU A 546 12.81 -9.91 21.47
C LEU A 546 13.77 -10.96 22.04
N ALA A 547 13.25 -11.93 22.80
CA ALA A 547 14.05 -13.02 23.38
C ALA A 547 14.65 -13.95 22.32
N ALA A 548 13.99 -14.08 21.15
CA ALA A 548 14.45 -14.91 20.04
C ALA A 548 15.45 -14.19 19.10
N GLY A 549 15.92 -12.99 19.47
CA GLY A 549 16.63 -12.00 18.64
C GLY A 549 17.95 -12.40 17.96
N GLY A 550 18.19 -13.69 17.72
CA GLY A 550 19.26 -14.25 16.90
C GLY A 550 18.81 -14.95 15.60
N ASN A 551 17.50 -15.08 15.34
CA ASN A 551 17.01 -15.77 14.15
C ASN A 551 16.77 -14.81 12.98
N ASN A 552 17.65 -14.83 11.98
CA ASN A 552 17.54 -13.99 10.77
C ASN A 552 16.22 -14.18 10.00
N ARG A 553 15.54 -15.32 10.15
CA ARG A 553 14.23 -15.56 9.52
C ARG A 553 13.09 -14.78 10.16
N LEU A 554 13.31 -14.21 11.34
CA LEU A 554 12.32 -13.45 12.11
C LEU A 554 12.67 -11.95 12.19
N LEU A 555 13.64 -11.49 11.41
CA LEU A 555 14.19 -10.14 11.52
C LEU A 555 13.11 -9.05 11.44
N GLU A 556 12.22 -9.11 10.44
CA GLU A 556 11.15 -8.12 10.28
C GLU A 556 10.20 -8.05 11.50
N ILE A 557 9.90 -9.20 12.11
CA ILE A 557 9.00 -9.29 13.27
C ILE A 557 9.71 -8.84 14.54
N PHE A 558 10.99 -9.18 14.65
CA PHE A 558 11.87 -8.71 15.71
C PHE A 558 12.01 -7.18 15.68
N GLU A 559 12.17 -6.58 14.50
CA GLU A 559 12.20 -5.12 14.34
C GLU A 559 10.87 -4.47 14.72
N ALA A 560 9.74 -5.05 14.28
CA ALA A 560 8.41 -4.59 14.70
C ALA A 560 8.20 -4.70 16.21
N ALA A 561 8.71 -5.77 16.84
CA ALA A 561 8.69 -5.96 18.28
C ALA A 561 9.53 -4.90 19.02
N HIS A 562 10.68 -4.51 18.46
CA HIS A 562 11.49 -3.41 18.99
C HIS A 562 10.75 -2.07 18.91
N SER A 563 10.21 -1.72 17.74
CA SER A 563 9.50 -0.46 17.53
C SER A 563 8.28 -0.32 18.44
N VAL A 564 7.47 -1.37 18.56
CA VAL A 564 6.26 -1.34 19.40
C VAL A 564 6.58 -1.22 20.89
N VAL A 565 7.64 -1.88 21.38
CA VAL A 565 8.05 -1.78 22.79
C VAL A 565 8.58 -0.38 23.11
N LEU A 566 9.37 0.21 22.20
CA LEU A 566 9.80 1.60 22.33
C LEU A 566 8.62 2.59 22.30
N ALA A 567 7.59 2.33 21.50
CA ALA A 567 6.37 3.12 21.50
C ALA A 567 5.62 3.03 22.84
N VAL A 568 5.51 1.83 23.42
CA VAL A 568 4.94 1.63 24.77
C VAL A 568 5.76 2.38 25.83
N PHE A 569 7.10 2.28 25.78
CA PHE A 569 7.97 2.97 26.73
C PHE A 569 7.88 4.49 26.63
N SER A 570 7.68 5.00 25.43
CA SER A 570 7.57 6.44 25.16
C SER A 570 6.24 7.04 25.61
N ALA A 571 5.22 6.22 25.88
CA ALA A 571 3.93 6.71 26.34
C ALA A 571 4.02 7.12 27.84
N PRO A 572 3.70 8.37 28.20
CA PRO A 572 3.94 8.90 29.54
C PRO A 572 3.12 8.18 30.63
N GLN A 573 1.95 7.64 30.29
CA GLN A 573 1.13 6.87 31.23
C GLN A 573 1.71 5.50 31.60
N ASN A 574 2.73 5.02 30.89
CA ASN A 574 3.29 3.67 31.07
C ASN A 574 4.54 3.64 31.94
N ALA A 575 4.85 4.70 32.70
CA ALA A 575 6.11 4.80 33.46
C ALA A 575 6.41 3.58 34.34
N ASP A 576 5.41 3.04 35.05
CA ASP A 576 5.57 1.85 35.90
C ASP A 576 5.89 0.58 35.10
N ILE A 577 5.25 0.41 33.94
CA ILE A 577 5.48 -0.71 33.02
C ILE A 577 6.88 -0.58 32.42
N THR A 578 7.26 0.62 31.99
CA THR A 578 8.60 0.90 31.47
C THR A 578 9.64 0.55 32.52
N ALA A 579 9.50 1.02 33.76
CA ALA A 579 10.42 0.67 34.85
C ALA A 579 10.56 -0.85 35.06
N LYS A 580 9.47 -1.60 34.90
CA LYS A 580 9.45 -3.06 35.05
C LYS A 580 10.16 -3.81 33.91
N TYR A 581 9.96 -3.40 32.66
CA TYR A 581 10.42 -4.15 31.48
C TYR A 581 11.69 -3.60 30.83
N LEU A 582 12.10 -2.37 31.17
CA LEU A 582 13.31 -1.75 30.61
C LEU A 582 14.58 -2.57 30.84
N PRO A 583 14.84 -3.15 32.04
CA PRO A 583 16.05 -3.94 32.25
C PRO A 583 16.14 -5.13 31.30
N PHE A 584 15.04 -5.85 31.10
CA PHE A 584 14.97 -6.95 30.14
C PHE A 584 15.19 -6.48 28.70
N TYR A 585 14.61 -5.35 28.30
CA TYR A 585 14.81 -4.80 26.96
C TYR A 585 16.27 -4.42 26.69
N VAL A 586 16.92 -3.76 27.65
CA VAL A 586 18.33 -3.32 27.54
C VAL A 586 19.28 -4.51 27.48
N ASP A 587 19.05 -5.55 28.30
CA ASP A 587 19.83 -6.79 28.26
C ASP A 587 19.73 -7.48 26.88
N ASN A 588 18.52 -7.56 26.31
CA ASN A 588 18.33 -8.06 24.95
C ASN A 588 19.03 -7.18 23.91
N LEU A 589 18.92 -5.85 24.02
CA LEU A 589 19.56 -4.91 23.09
C LEU A 589 21.08 -5.12 23.01
N PHE A 590 21.74 -5.34 24.15
CA PHE A 590 23.17 -5.64 24.20
C PHE A 590 23.53 -7.06 23.76
N THR A 591 22.60 -8.01 23.89
CA THR A 591 22.80 -9.42 23.47
C THR A 591 22.71 -9.56 21.94
N VAL A 592 21.76 -8.87 21.32
CA VAL A 592 21.48 -8.98 19.88
C VAL A 592 22.38 -8.07 19.02
N TYR A 593 22.90 -6.98 19.59
CA TYR A 593 23.93 -6.16 18.95
C TYR A 593 25.32 -6.81 19.15
N PRO A 594 26.16 -6.94 18.10
CA PRO A 594 26.04 -6.36 16.75
C PRO A 594 25.50 -7.30 15.65
N HIS A 595 25.03 -8.49 15.99
CA HIS A 595 24.74 -9.55 15.01
C HIS A 595 23.40 -9.37 14.30
N ASN A 596 22.38 -8.90 15.02
CA ASN A 596 21.00 -8.81 14.54
C ASN A 596 20.47 -7.37 14.49
N LEU A 597 21.25 -6.40 14.96
CA LEU A 597 20.94 -4.97 14.86
C LEU A 597 22.11 -4.24 14.20
N SER A 598 21.78 -3.38 13.25
CA SER A 598 22.76 -2.43 12.71
C SER A 598 23.20 -1.42 13.78
N VAL A 599 24.39 -0.83 13.59
CA VAL A 599 24.91 0.21 14.49
C VAL A 599 23.93 1.39 14.62
N ARG A 600 23.28 1.76 13.51
CA ARG A 600 22.28 2.82 13.50
C ARG A 600 21.05 2.45 14.32
N GLN A 601 20.50 1.25 14.15
CA GLN A 601 19.33 0.79 14.92
C GLN A 601 19.64 0.72 16.41
N PHE A 602 20.81 0.18 16.78
CA PHE A 602 21.26 0.14 18.17
C PHE A 602 21.37 1.54 18.79
N ARG A 603 22.07 2.48 18.11
CA ARG A 603 22.20 3.88 18.56
C ARG A 603 20.85 4.54 18.78
N LEU A 604 19.93 4.39 17.83
CA LEU A 604 18.59 4.96 17.93
C LEU A 604 17.77 4.35 19.08
N ALA A 605 17.79 3.03 19.22
CA ALA A 605 17.08 2.33 20.29
C ALA A 605 17.62 2.72 21.67
N PHE A 606 18.95 2.74 21.83
CA PHE A 606 19.59 3.10 23.09
C PHE A 606 19.36 4.57 23.46
N LYS A 607 19.54 5.50 22.50
CA LYS A 607 19.20 6.94 22.66
C LYS A 607 17.76 7.11 23.11
N SER A 608 16.83 6.35 22.52
CA SER A 608 15.40 6.42 22.86
C SER A 608 15.13 5.97 24.29
N VAL A 609 15.77 4.88 24.74
CA VAL A 609 15.67 4.40 26.13
C VAL A 609 16.20 5.42 27.13
N VAL A 610 17.38 6.00 26.88
CA VAL A 610 17.94 7.05 27.76
C VAL A 610 17.02 8.27 27.79
N ARG A 611 16.49 8.69 26.64
CA ARG A 611 15.53 9.80 26.56
C ARG A 611 14.26 9.53 27.37
N VAL A 612 13.71 8.32 27.33
CA VAL A 612 12.54 7.94 28.14
C VAL A 612 12.87 7.93 29.63
N ALA A 613 14.10 7.57 30.01
CA ALA A 613 14.57 7.64 31.40
C ALA A 613 14.99 9.04 31.85
N SER A 614 14.94 10.05 30.98
CA SER A 614 15.41 11.42 31.25
C SER A 614 14.26 12.43 31.38
N PRO A 615 14.44 13.55 32.10
CA PRO A 615 13.42 14.60 32.18
C PRO A 615 13.05 15.15 30.79
N PRO A 616 11.77 15.52 30.56
CA PRO A 616 10.68 15.69 31.53
C PRO A 616 9.81 14.44 31.75
N SER A 617 10.31 13.23 31.50
CA SER A 617 9.49 12.03 31.60
C SER A 617 9.01 11.73 33.04
N PRO A 618 7.83 11.12 33.21
CA PRO A 618 7.38 10.67 34.53
C PRO A 618 8.30 9.60 35.13
N LEU A 619 8.93 8.77 34.29
CA LEU A 619 9.89 7.76 34.72
C LEU A 619 11.13 8.39 35.38
N ALA A 620 11.66 9.48 34.82
CA ALA A 620 12.78 10.20 35.40
C ALA A 620 12.46 10.76 36.79
N SER A 621 11.21 11.11 37.06
CA SER A 621 10.77 11.56 38.39
C SER A 621 10.71 10.41 39.40
N ALA A 622 10.31 9.21 38.95
CA ALA A 622 10.22 8.03 39.80
C ALA A 622 11.58 7.35 40.03
N GLN A 623 12.46 7.39 39.03
CA GLN A 623 13.79 6.76 39.05
C GLN A 623 14.86 7.73 38.47
N PRO A 624 15.30 8.74 39.24
CA PRO A 624 16.21 9.78 38.73
C PRO A 624 17.57 9.27 38.25
N LEU A 625 18.08 8.19 38.85
CA LEU A 625 19.40 7.62 38.53
C LEU A 625 19.39 6.71 37.29
N LEU A 626 18.21 6.37 36.76
CA LEU A 626 18.09 5.35 35.71
C LEU A 626 18.84 5.73 34.43
N ALA A 627 18.77 6.99 34.00
CA ALA A 627 19.47 7.45 32.80
C ALA A 627 21.00 7.32 32.94
N ALA A 628 21.54 7.71 34.09
CA ALA A 628 22.96 7.54 34.43
C ALA A 628 23.36 6.05 34.45
N THR A 629 22.58 5.20 35.12
CA THR A 629 22.85 3.75 35.17
C THR A 629 22.84 3.09 33.79
N LEU A 630 21.94 3.53 32.89
CA LEU A 630 21.92 3.01 31.51
C LEU A 630 23.22 3.35 30.77
N ILE A 631 23.70 4.59 30.89
CA ILE A 631 24.97 4.99 30.26
C ILE A 631 26.16 4.30 30.90
N GLU A 632 26.16 4.09 32.22
CA GLU A 632 27.18 3.30 32.92
C GLU A 632 27.23 1.86 32.39
N LEU A 633 26.08 1.20 32.19
CA LEU A 633 26.02 -0.13 31.56
C LEU A 633 26.61 -0.13 30.14
N ALA A 634 26.31 0.89 29.33
CA ALA A 634 26.90 1.03 28.00
C ALA A 634 28.41 1.30 28.05
N HIS A 635 28.88 2.07 29.04
CA HIS A 635 30.29 2.33 29.28
C HIS A 635 31.04 1.02 29.60
N GLU A 636 30.54 0.22 30.54
CA GLU A 636 31.10 -1.10 30.88
C GLU A 636 31.10 -2.05 29.67
N ARG A 637 30.02 -2.03 28.87
CA ARG A 637 29.96 -2.81 27.62
C ARG A 637 31.00 -2.34 26.61
N ALA A 638 31.21 -1.03 26.45
CA ALA A 638 32.18 -0.47 25.51
C ALA A 638 33.64 -0.84 25.86
N LEU A 639 33.95 -1.05 27.15
CA LEU A 639 35.28 -1.51 27.59
C LEU A 639 35.60 -2.93 27.13
N THR A 640 34.57 -3.79 26.99
CA THR A 640 34.70 -5.21 26.64
C THR A 640 34.29 -5.54 25.20
N ALA A 641 33.74 -4.57 24.45
CA ALA A 641 33.27 -4.72 23.08
C ALA A 641 34.41 -4.91 22.07
N SER A 642 34.13 -5.61 20.98
CA SER A 642 35.10 -5.89 19.93
C SER A 642 35.46 -4.63 19.12
N SER A 643 36.76 -4.43 18.86
CA SER A 643 37.26 -3.41 17.93
C SER A 643 37.24 -3.87 16.46
N ILE A 644 36.85 -5.12 16.19
CA ILE A 644 36.80 -5.68 14.83
C ILE A 644 35.71 -4.95 14.02
N LEU A 645 36.04 -4.59 12.78
CA LEU A 645 35.08 -3.97 11.87
C LEU A 645 33.88 -4.88 11.60
N LEU A 646 32.69 -4.31 11.69
CA LEU A 646 31.45 -4.98 11.32
C LEU A 646 31.32 -5.04 9.79
N PRO A 647 30.69 -6.09 9.25
CA PRO A 647 30.41 -6.17 7.83
C PRO A 647 29.50 -4.99 7.41
N PRO A 648 29.68 -4.45 6.19
CA PRO A 648 28.84 -3.36 5.69
C PRO A 648 27.37 -3.81 5.67
N SER A 649 26.49 -3.00 6.26
CA SER A 649 25.06 -3.26 6.32
C SER A 649 24.47 -3.30 4.90
N THR A 650 23.69 -4.34 4.58
CA THR A 650 23.19 -4.58 3.22
C THR A 650 22.00 -3.68 2.83
N GLU A 651 21.54 -2.82 3.74
CA GLU A 651 20.29 -2.04 3.60
C GLU A 651 20.48 -0.54 3.37
N GLU A 652 21.71 -0.05 3.22
CA GLU A 652 21.93 1.39 3.07
C GLU A 652 21.86 1.86 1.62
N ASN A 653 20.93 2.79 1.37
CA ASN A 653 20.79 3.52 0.11
C ASN A 653 22.15 4.02 -0.39
N ALA A 654 22.45 3.70 -1.64
CA ALA A 654 23.74 3.87 -2.33
C ALA A 654 24.19 5.33 -2.61
N LEU A 655 23.93 6.28 -1.70
CA LEU A 655 24.36 7.68 -1.87
C LEU A 655 25.46 8.10 -0.88
N GLU A 656 25.59 7.46 0.27
CA GLU A 656 26.73 7.64 1.18
C GLU A 656 27.01 6.29 1.83
N THR A 657 28.11 5.61 1.49
CA THR A 657 28.57 4.46 2.28
C THR A 657 29.08 5.00 3.62
N PRO A 658 28.39 4.78 4.76
CA PRO A 658 28.95 5.19 6.03
C PRO A 658 30.25 4.42 6.31
N PRO A 659 31.12 4.98 7.15
CA PRO A 659 32.36 4.30 7.52
C PRO A 659 32.04 2.94 8.12
N SER A 660 32.85 1.92 7.80
CA SER A 660 32.79 0.63 8.49
C SER A 660 33.05 0.85 9.98
N LEU A 661 32.05 0.60 10.82
CA LEU A 661 32.13 0.78 12.27
C LEU A 661 32.41 -0.56 12.97
N SER A 662 33.07 -0.52 14.13
CA SER A 662 33.20 -1.66 15.05
C SER A 662 32.07 -1.69 16.09
N GLU A 663 31.87 -2.84 16.76
CA GLU A 663 30.95 -2.96 17.91
C GLU A 663 31.26 -1.88 18.96
N LYS A 664 32.54 -1.75 19.33
CA LYS A 664 33.00 -0.75 20.30
C LYS A 664 32.67 0.68 19.88
N SER A 665 32.94 1.05 18.62
CA SER A 665 32.62 2.38 18.11
C SER A 665 31.11 2.65 18.09
N GLY A 666 30.29 1.64 17.82
CA GLY A 666 28.83 1.77 17.83
C GLY A 666 28.27 2.03 19.23
N VAL A 667 28.78 1.35 20.26
CA VAL A 667 28.40 1.61 21.65
C VAL A 667 28.85 3.00 22.11
N ILE A 668 30.08 3.41 21.78
CA ILE A 668 30.58 4.76 22.07
C ILE A 668 29.69 5.83 21.41
N LEU A 669 29.34 5.66 20.14
CA LEU A 669 28.44 6.58 19.44
C LEU A 669 27.04 6.63 20.08
N ALA A 670 26.54 5.51 20.60
CA ALA A 670 25.26 5.48 21.32
C ALA A 670 25.31 6.27 22.65
N ILE A 671 26.44 6.21 23.37
CA ILE A 671 26.69 7.03 24.56
C ILE A 671 26.71 8.51 24.16
N ILE A 672 27.47 8.88 23.13
CA ILE A 672 27.58 10.25 22.62
C ILE A 672 26.20 10.81 22.25
N ASP A 673 25.40 10.05 21.51
CA ASP A 673 24.05 10.44 21.09
C ASP A 673 23.08 10.61 22.26
N SER A 674 23.38 10.02 23.42
CA SER A 674 22.55 10.05 24.61
C SER A 674 22.87 11.24 25.54
N LEU A 675 24.09 11.80 25.47
CA LEU A 675 24.55 12.92 26.31
C LEU A 675 23.56 14.10 26.39
N PRO A 676 22.89 14.54 25.30
CA PRO A 676 21.96 15.68 25.38
C PRO A 676 20.75 15.47 26.30
N HIS A 677 20.44 14.23 26.67
CA HIS A 677 19.28 13.89 27.49
C HIS A 677 19.59 13.85 28.99
N LEU A 678 20.86 13.69 29.36
CA LEU A 678 21.30 13.57 30.75
C LEU A 678 21.00 14.82 31.58
N LEU A 679 21.00 14.70 32.90
CA LEU A 679 21.04 15.87 33.77
C LEU A 679 22.40 16.57 33.68
N VAL A 680 22.43 17.87 33.99
CA VAL A 680 23.69 18.64 34.00
C VAL A 680 24.68 18.09 35.03
N GLU A 681 24.16 17.55 36.13
CA GLU A 681 24.96 16.89 37.18
C GLU A 681 25.66 15.63 36.64
N ASP A 682 24.94 14.80 35.88
CA ASP A 682 25.49 13.59 35.27
C ASP A 682 26.48 13.91 34.14
N LEU A 683 26.28 15.03 33.42
CA LEU A 683 27.20 15.44 32.35
C LEU A 683 28.62 15.72 32.85
N ASP A 684 28.79 16.20 34.09
CA ASP A 684 30.12 16.43 34.69
C ASP A 684 30.91 15.12 34.80
N GLU A 685 30.23 14.01 35.04
CA GLU A 685 30.82 12.67 35.14
C GLU A 685 31.01 12.02 33.76
N PHE A 686 29.95 12.02 32.93
CA PHE A 686 29.97 11.25 31.68
C PHE A 686 30.73 11.90 30.53
N LEU A 687 30.93 13.23 30.52
CA LEU A 687 31.75 13.89 29.49
C LEU A 687 33.22 13.42 29.55
N PRO A 688 33.93 13.47 30.70
CA PRO A 688 35.27 12.90 30.84
C PRO A 688 35.34 11.39 30.56
N LEU A 689 34.36 10.61 31.03
CA LEU A 689 34.34 9.16 30.80
C LEU A 689 34.23 8.82 29.31
N THR A 690 33.33 9.49 28.59
CA THR A 690 33.15 9.30 27.16
C THR A 690 34.41 9.71 26.38
N ALA A 691 35.04 10.83 26.75
CA ALA A 691 36.31 11.26 26.14
C ALA A 691 37.44 10.23 26.37
N ARG A 692 37.56 9.68 27.58
CA ARG A 692 38.52 8.61 27.89
C ARG A 692 38.25 7.34 27.10
N LEU A 693 36.98 6.91 27.01
CA LEU A 693 36.57 5.77 26.17
C LEU A 693 37.01 5.94 24.72
N ILE A 694 36.83 7.13 24.14
CA ILE A 694 37.23 7.42 22.76
C ILE A 694 38.73 7.21 22.55
N ASN A 695 39.55 7.59 23.54
CA ASN A 695 40.99 7.41 23.49
C ASN A 695 41.44 5.96 23.69
N THR A 696 40.64 5.10 24.34
CA THR A 696 40.96 3.66 24.44
C THR A 696 40.96 2.94 23.09
N MET A 697 40.36 3.52 22.05
CA MET A 697 40.41 2.98 20.69
C MET A 697 41.81 3.06 20.07
N ASN A 698 42.72 3.88 20.62
CA ASN A 698 44.10 3.99 20.14
C ASN A 698 45.03 2.85 20.63
N HIS A 699 44.62 2.06 21.63
CA HIS A 699 45.52 1.18 22.39
C HIS A 699 45.38 -0.32 22.07
N SER A 700 44.58 -0.70 21.08
CA SER A 700 44.31 -2.11 20.76
C SER A 700 45.30 -2.71 19.75
N GLU A 701 46.62 -2.60 19.99
CA GLU A 701 47.67 -3.47 19.41
C GLU A 701 49.04 -2.98 19.90
N ASN A 702 49.58 -3.57 20.99
CA ASN A 702 51.05 -3.63 21.22
C ASN A 702 51.50 -4.48 22.43
N ASN A 703 50.66 -5.37 22.98
CA ASN A 703 51.10 -6.32 24.01
C ASN A 703 50.91 -7.76 23.52
N ASN A 704 51.75 -8.16 22.55
CA ASN A 704 52.22 -9.54 22.40
C ASN A 704 53.49 -9.51 21.54
N THR A 705 54.63 -9.39 22.22
CA THR A 705 55.93 -9.77 21.67
C THR A 705 55.92 -11.26 21.33
N ASP A 706 56.50 -11.54 20.16
CA ASP A 706 56.96 -12.84 19.68
C ASP A 706 55.91 -13.78 19.05
N SER A 707 55.55 -13.50 17.79
CA SER A 707 55.56 -14.48 16.69
C SER A 707 55.28 -13.79 15.36
N GLN A 708 56.34 -13.57 14.58
CA GLN A 708 56.23 -13.12 13.19
C GLN A 708 55.61 -14.22 12.32
N GLN A 709 54.83 -13.77 11.33
CA GLN A 709 54.30 -14.51 10.17
C GLN A 709 52.91 -15.13 10.33
N GLN A 710 51.87 -14.31 10.15
CA GLN A 710 50.89 -14.49 9.06
C GLN A 710 49.88 -13.32 8.99
N GLN A 711 49.64 -12.89 7.74
CA GLN A 711 48.51 -12.07 7.25
C GLN A 711 48.56 -10.54 7.42
N GLN A 712 49.09 -9.90 6.36
CA GLN A 712 48.63 -8.61 5.89
C GLN A 712 47.14 -8.65 5.54
N GLN A 713 46.26 -8.13 6.41
CA GLN A 713 45.04 -7.39 6.04
C GLN A 713 44.26 -6.92 7.27
N GLN A 714 43.90 -5.61 7.25
CA GLN A 714 42.95 -4.87 8.11
C GLN A 714 43.50 -4.20 9.38
N GLN A 715 44.01 -2.98 9.24
CA GLN A 715 44.17 -2.00 10.33
C GLN A 715 43.38 -0.71 9.96
N PRO A 716 42.22 -0.43 10.60
CA PRO A 716 41.42 0.77 10.34
C PRO A 716 41.05 1.58 11.61
N ASP A 717 41.93 1.66 12.61
CA ASP A 717 41.64 2.36 13.88
C ASP A 717 41.58 3.91 13.87
N PRO A 718 42.34 4.67 13.04
CA PRO A 718 42.30 6.14 13.15
C PRO A 718 40.99 6.76 12.62
N ILE A 719 40.32 6.09 11.68
CA ILE A 719 39.07 6.57 11.06
C ILE A 719 37.88 6.41 12.03
N LEU A 720 37.85 5.31 12.79
CA LEU A 720 36.82 5.05 13.80
C LEU A 720 36.85 6.09 14.91
N ARG A 721 38.06 6.43 15.38
CA ARG A 721 38.27 7.48 16.40
C ARG A 721 37.86 8.85 15.88
N SER A 722 38.27 9.23 14.67
CA SER A 722 37.86 10.52 14.08
C SER A 722 36.34 10.60 14.00
N THR A 723 35.67 9.54 13.54
CA THR A 723 34.20 9.51 13.44
C THR A 723 33.52 9.77 14.79
N CYS A 724 34.04 9.19 15.88
CA CYS A 724 33.50 9.43 17.22
C CYS A 724 33.79 10.85 17.72
N ILE A 725 34.97 11.41 17.45
CA ILE A 725 35.32 12.79 17.80
C ILE A 725 34.44 13.78 17.05
N ASP A 726 34.27 13.57 15.74
CA ASP A 726 33.46 14.41 14.87
C ASP A 726 32.01 14.40 15.34
N ARG A 727 31.45 13.22 15.66
CA ARG A 727 30.10 13.13 16.22
C ARG A 727 29.99 13.75 17.61
N PHE A 728 30.99 13.59 18.48
CA PHE A 728 31.02 14.22 19.80
C PHE A 728 30.96 15.74 19.66
N TRP A 729 31.79 16.30 18.78
CA TRP A 729 31.79 17.74 18.49
C TRP A 729 30.48 18.21 17.87
N GLU A 730 29.90 17.43 16.95
CA GLU A 730 28.61 17.73 16.34
C GLU A 730 27.52 17.84 17.41
N VAL A 731 27.44 16.87 18.33
CA VAL A 731 26.45 16.88 19.42
C VAL A 731 26.59 18.10 20.34
N LEU A 732 27.82 18.59 20.55
CA LEU A 732 28.05 19.81 21.32
C LEU A 732 27.70 21.11 20.56
N SER A 733 27.76 21.09 19.23
CA SER A 733 27.71 22.31 18.40
C SER A 733 26.43 22.49 17.58
N ASN A 734 25.68 21.42 17.30
CA ASN A 734 24.53 21.42 16.39
C ASN A 734 23.20 21.86 17.02
N GLY A 735 23.19 22.19 18.32
CA GLY A 735 22.00 22.63 19.04
C GLY A 735 21.08 21.50 19.52
N GLU A 736 21.55 20.24 19.58
CA GLU A 736 20.82 19.14 20.21
C GLU A 736 20.67 19.31 21.74
N MET A 737 21.50 20.15 22.37
CA MET A 737 21.45 20.46 23.80
C MET A 737 20.59 21.69 24.09
N ASP A 738 19.91 21.68 25.23
CA ASP A 738 19.27 22.90 25.74
C ASP A 738 20.31 23.90 26.29
N VAL A 739 19.85 25.11 26.62
CA VAL A 739 20.73 26.24 26.96
C VAL A 739 21.64 25.93 28.14
N GLU A 740 21.13 25.25 29.16
CA GLU A 740 21.88 24.95 30.38
C GLU A 740 22.97 23.90 30.12
N ARG A 741 22.63 22.78 29.45
CA ARG A 741 23.60 21.75 29.07
C ARG A 741 24.63 22.27 28.09
N ALA A 742 24.21 23.05 27.09
CA ALA A 742 25.12 23.65 26.12
C ALA A 742 26.14 24.57 26.80
N ASN A 743 25.70 25.42 27.73
CA ASN A 743 26.61 26.28 28.50
C ASN A 743 27.62 25.45 29.30
N PHE A 744 27.15 24.38 29.96
CA PHE A 744 28.02 23.48 30.70
C PHE A 744 29.07 22.80 29.79
N CYS A 745 28.64 22.24 28.66
CA CYS A 745 29.54 21.58 27.71
C CYS A 745 30.55 22.54 27.07
N VAL A 746 30.16 23.79 26.79
CA VAL A 746 31.09 24.83 26.31
C VAL A 746 32.12 25.17 27.38
N ALA A 747 31.71 25.33 28.65
CA ALA A 747 32.63 25.56 29.75
C ALA A 747 33.59 24.39 29.94
N TRP A 748 33.08 23.15 29.87
CA TRP A 748 33.89 21.94 29.94
C TRP A 748 34.92 21.87 28.80
N TRP A 749 34.48 22.12 27.56
CA TRP A 749 35.34 22.11 26.37
C TRP A 749 36.43 23.19 26.39
N SER A 750 36.10 24.40 26.85
CA SER A 750 37.00 25.56 26.74
C SER A 750 37.87 25.83 27.97
N THR A 751 37.33 25.60 29.18
CA THR A 751 37.99 26.03 30.44
C THR A 751 38.31 24.90 31.40
N ARG A 752 37.72 23.71 31.25
CA ARG A 752 37.96 22.55 32.13
C ARG A 752 38.82 21.45 31.52
N GLY A 753 39.58 21.76 30.47
CA GLY A 753 40.49 20.78 29.84
C GLY A 753 39.80 19.72 28.97
N GLY A 754 38.50 19.86 28.69
CA GLY A 754 37.73 18.84 27.97
C GLY A 754 38.17 18.65 26.52
N ARG A 755 38.61 19.73 25.86
CA ARG A 755 39.17 19.67 24.50
C ARG A 755 40.46 18.85 24.48
N GLU A 756 41.37 19.11 25.41
CA GLU A 756 42.66 18.43 25.52
C GLU A 756 42.45 16.96 25.83
N LEU A 757 41.53 16.66 26.76
CA LEU A 757 41.15 15.31 27.13
C LEU A 757 40.59 14.52 25.94
N LEU A 758 39.70 15.10 25.13
CA LEU A 758 39.13 14.40 23.97
C LEU A 758 40.16 14.20 22.85
N LEU A 759 40.94 15.23 22.54
CA LEU A 759 41.86 15.20 21.39
C LEU A 759 43.14 14.41 21.67
N PHE A 760 43.65 14.43 22.89
CA PHE A 760 44.97 13.89 23.21
C PHE A 760 44.99 12.86 24.37
N GLY A 761 43.93 12.79 25.17
CA GLY A 761 43.85 11.86 26.32
C GLY A 761 44.68 12.29 27.53
N ASP A 762 44.68 11.45 28.57
CA ASP A 762 45.31 11.74 29.89
C ASP A 762 46.85 11.87 29.87
N HIS A 763 47.51 11.68 28.73
CA HIS A 763 48.98 11.67 28.61
C HIS A 763 49.63 13.02 28.29
N TYR A 764 48.86 14.11 28.20
CA TYR A 764 49.43 15.44 27.90
C TYR A 764 50.09 16.12 29.12
N ASP A 765 49.77 15.69 30.34
CA ASP A 765 50.31 16.29 31.57
C ASP A 765 51.66 15.70 32.02
N ASP A 766 52.05 14.51 31.55
CA ASP A 766 53.31 13.86 31.98
C ASP A 766 54.54 14.31 31.16
N ASP A 767 54.37 14.66 29.88
CA ASP A 767 55.48 15.12 29.03
C ASP A 767 55.74 16.64 29.13
N SER A 768 54.81 17.42 29.69
CA SER A 768 54.96 18.87 29.82
C SER A 768 55.63 19.32 31.13
N GLN A 769 55.91 18.41 32.08
CA GLN A 769 56.65 18.72 33.31
C GLN A 769 58.18 18.57 33.22
N LEU A 770 58.72 18.10 32.08
CA LEU A 770 60.18 17.90 31.92
C LEU A 770 60.94 19.09 31.32
N ASP A 771 60.26 20.14 30.82
CA ASP A 771 60.92 21.27 30.15
C ASP A 771 60.81 22.64 30.86
N SER A 772 60.23 22.71 32.07
CA SER A 772 60.13 23.96 32.84
C SER A 772 61.14 24.06 34.00
N ALA A 773 62.42 23.80 33.72
CA ALA A 773 63.55 24.09 34.62
C ALA A 773 64.53 25.08 33.98
N ALA A 774 64.05 26.25 33.59
CA ALA A 774 64.89 27.42 33.34
C ALA A 774 64.20 28.67 33.87
N ALA A 775 64.67 29.12 35.03
CA ALA A 775 64.22 30.32 35.71
C ALA A 775 64.53 31.60 34.91
N VAL A 776 63.52 32.46 34.74
CA VAL A 776 63.69 33.91 34.58
C VAL A 776 62.63 34.60 35.45
N PRO A 777 62.96 35.63 36.25
CA PRO A 777 62.08 36.18 37.27
C PRO A 777 61.03 37.15 36.72
N GLU A 778 59.94 37.25 37.48
CA GLU A 778 58.72 38.05 37.30
C GLU A 778 58.93 39.54 36.97
N GLU A 779 58.03 40.10 36.15
CA GLU A 779 57.40 41.40 36.44
C GLU A 779 55.91 41.41 35.98
N PRO A 780 54.99 42.00 36.76
CA PRO A 780 53.55 41.75 36.67
C PRO A 780 52.81 42.80 35.84
N VAL A 781 51.81 42.41 35.05
CA VAL A 781 50.79 43.35 34.53
C VAL A 781 49.39 42.78 34.65
N MET A 782 48.52 43.57 35.27
CA MET A 782 47.16 43.27 35.67
C MET A 782 46.16 43.11 34.52
N SER A 783 45.05 42.45 34.86
CA SER A 783 43.80 42.35 34.10
C SER A 783 43.28 43.69 33.55
N GLY A 784 42.77 43.63 32.32
CA GLY A 784 41.72 44.52 31.83
C GLY A 784 42.16 45.58 30.81
N ALA A 785 42.16 45.22 29.51
CA ALA A 785 41.89 46.17 28.43
C ALA A 785 41.51 45.44 27.14
N VAL A 786 40.29 45.71 26.67
CA VAL A 786 39.79 45.37 25.34
C VAL A 786 40.70 46.04 24.30
N VAL A 787 41.25 45.24 23.38
CA VAL A 787 41.76 45.73 22.10
C VAL A 787 41.12 44.91 20.99
N VAL A 788 40.20 45.57 20.30
CA VAL A 788 39.74 45.22 18.96
C VAL A 788 40.90 45.52 18.02
N ASP A 789 41.45 44.50 17.33
CA ASP A 789 41.55 44.56 15.87
C ASP A 789 42.11 43.30 15.20
N VAL A 790 41.42 42.97 14.11
CA VAL A 790 41.89 42.46 12.80
C VAL A 790 42.54 41.08 12.72
N ALA A 791 41.69 40.17 12.22
CA ALA A 791 41.94 39.12 11.23
C ALA A 791 43.40 38.83 10.83
N ARG A 792 43.82 37.59 11.09
CA ARG A 792 44.72 36.85 10.20
C ARG A 792 44.12 35.49 9.87
N GLU A 793 43.75 35.33 8.61
CA GLU A 793 43.68 34.04 7.96
C GLU A 793 45.00 33.29 8.17
N SER A 794 44.92 32.02 8.57
CA SER A 794 45.91 31.04 8.11
C SER A 794 45.26 29.69 8.01
N LYS A 795 45.33 29.17 6.78
CA LYS A 795 45.13 27.79 6.41
C LYS A 795 45.97 26.89 7.30
N LEU A 796 45.32 25.91 7.92
CA LEU A 796 45.64 24.48 7.86
C LEU A 796 44.42 23.71 8.38
#